data_AF-A0A7W7ZQX6-F1
#
_entry.id   AF-A0A7W7ZQX6-F1
#
_cell.length_a   1.000
_cell.length_b   1.000
_cell.length_c   1.000
_cell.angle_alpha   90.00
_cell.angle_beta   90.00
_cell.angle_gamma   90.00
#
_symmetry.space_group_name_H-M   'P 1'
#
loop_
_entity.id
_entity.type
_entity.pdbx_description
1 polymer ?
#
loop_
_entity_poly.entity_id
_entity_poly.type
_entity_poly.pdbx_seq_one_letter_code
_entity_poly.pdbx_strand_id
1 'polypeptide(L)'
;MTLRIVLLGLVLGSLTVAVRGQEMASAERQMSPVRAATPDMQEADDTPQIDPAQQKAAKTFAQKPHVPGAHPPIKPVVLTPLTQRERVQQMLDRFTFGGRPGEVDQVLAMGADQWLSQQMSPETIKDPALDKRLAAYPTLTMPTTQMITVFPDRAQIGPVADGKVPYPADPLLNAAYEVQVYKLLQERDQKNPDGSVKPKVELTDAEKAERKKRDQAMATRIAGDLLVLPKQQRMAALIKMPVEDRIAFTGNGNLSGNLHDLLFADFTPRERETFNAMSPQVNSSYNIGNELAQARILRDVLSERQLQEVMTDFWFNHFNVYIAKDSDEWYTTSYERDVIRKNALGNFRDLLMATAKSPAMMVYLDNWLSIGPDSLANGVNPQNPNSKKGNKGLNENYGREVMELHTVGVNGGYTQSDVTALSAILTGWGVDRPNQGGPFLFDPKRHEPGPKTWFGYVIDDSGNVAKVSASGTFGRGKTVASDDSMKQGIAALNILASSPKTAHFISLLLAQHFVADTPPPALVDRLAKVYLSSNGDIKSLLRELIASPEFNSRQYFHNKVKTPVEFVASAFRSTATEPQNPGALVNTIKTMGMPMYYALPPTGYYLTAEQWMNSSALVDRLNFAYQLTNGKFANQKFDAPKLLAMGLLTPTRAGSFAGGAPKTAGTPAQAAHGDARFVGVSASVQTPAVAGPAGVEIVLRVLEGTMIGAPVSAKTNQLIDKQIDQQPANANSTDTLNLLTALVMGAPEFQLR
;
A
#
# COMPACT_ATOMS: atom_id res chain seq x y z
N MET A 1 -55.31 24.18 -20.39
CA MET A 1 -56.06 24.42 -19.13
C MET A 1 -55.03 24.78 -18.05
N THR A 2 -55.06 25.91 -17.33
CA THR A 2 -56.03 27.04 -17.39
C THR A 2 -55.40 28.39 -16.96
N LEU A 3 -55.14 29.25 -17.94
CA LEU A 3 -55.30 30.72 -18.03
C LEU A 3 -55.67 31.59 -16.79
N ARG A 4 -54.97 32.74 -16.60
CA ARG A 4 -55.48 34.15 -16.37
C ARG A 4 -54.28 35.13 -16.13
N ILE A 5 -54.10 36.31 -16.78
CA ILE A 5 -54.84 37.63 -16.80
C ILE A 5 -54.52 38.49 -15.54
N VAL A 6 -54.16 39.79 -15.52
CA VAL A 6 -54.01 40.96 -16.47
C VAL A 6 -53.25 42.12 -15.71
N LEU A 7 -52.87 43.34 -16.20
CA LEU A 7 -52.24 43.96 -17.41
C LEU A 7 -52.25 45.53 -17.25
N LEU A 8 -51.67 46.33 -18.18
CA LEU A 8 -51.48 47.82 -18.17
C LEU A 8 -50.41 48.34 -17.17
N GLY A 9 -49.69 49.49 -17.31
CA GLY A 9 -49.56 50.61 -18.30
C GLY A 9 -48.62 51.72 -17.71
N LEU A 10 -48.29 52.91 -18.25
CA LEU A 10 -48.39 53.57 -19.59
C LEU A 10 -47.65 54.98 -19.56
N VAL A 11 -47.59 55.75 -20.68
CA VAL A 11 -47.32 57.23 -20.84
C VAL A 11 -45.86 57.83 -20.88
N LEU A 12 -45.44 58.22 -22.11
CA LEU A 12 -44.83 59.48 -22.67
C LEU A 12 -43.82 60.44 -21.95
N GLY A 13 -42.91 61.01 -22.76
CA GLY A 13 -42.36 62.40 -22.67
C GLY A 13 -40.82 62.52 -22.51
N SER A 14 -39.93 63.09 -23.35
CA SER A 14 -39.89 63.96 -24.56
C SER A 14 -39.31 65.38 -24.32
N LEU A 15 -38.06 65.65 -24.78
CA LEU A 15 -37.51 66.90 -25.40
C LEU A 15 -36.00 66.65 -25.72
N THR A 16 -35.44 66.74 -26.94
CA THR A 16 -35.19 67.86 -27.89
C THR A 16 -34.09 68.84 -27.41
N VAL A 17 -32.90 68.89 -28.03
CA VAL A 17 -32.39 69.84 -29.07
C VAL A 17 -30.98 69.34 -29.51
N ALA A 18 -30.64 69.04 -30.78
CA ALA A 18 -30.23 69.89 -31.94
C ALA A 18 -28.95 70.76 -31.70
N VAL A 19 -28.00 71.04 -32.61
CA VAL A 19 -27.71 70.71 -34.04
C VAL A 19 -26.19 70.97 -34.30
N ARG A 20 -25.36 70.03 -34.81
CA ARG A 20 -24.94 69.72 -36.21
C ARG A 20 -23.86 70.65 -36.86
N GLY A 21 -22.79 70.05 -37.40
CA GLY A 21 -21.68 70.66 -38.20
C GLY A 21 -20.29 70.21 -37.67
N GLN A 22 -19.49 69.36 -38.33
CA GLN A 22 -18.62 69.57 -39.54
C GLN A 22 -17.53 70.66 -39.33
N GLU A 23 -16.23 70.45 -39.63
CA GLU A 23 -15.62 69.36 -40.42
C GLU A 23 -14.11 69.05 -40.13
N MET A 24 -13.67 67.89 -40.64
CA MET A 24 -12.30 67.36 -40.91
C MET A 24 -11.02 67.99 -40.32
N ALA A 25 -10.22 67.16 -39.63
CA ALA A 25 -8.79 66.92 -39.92
C ALA A 25 -8.28 65.62 -39.25
N SER A 26 -7.23 65.00 -39.80
CA SER A 26 -6.71 63.69 -39.37
C SER A 26 -5.69 63.77 -38.23
N ALA A 27 -5.74 62.80 -37.31
CA ALA A 27 -4.65 62.44 -36.39
C ALA A 27 -4.62 60.91 -36.18
N GLU A 28 -3.50 60.37 -35.71
CA GLU A 28 -3.16 58.95 -35.87
C GLU A 28 -3.81 58.01 -34.83
N ARG A 29 -3.96 56.73 -35.22
CA ARG A 29 -4.63 55.69 -34.40
C ARG A 29 -3.63 54.89 -33.56
N GLN A 30 -3.78 54.93 -32.24
CA GLN A 30 -3.50 53.79 -31.37
C GLN A 30 -4.80 53.35 -30.68
N MET A 31 -5.29 52.15 -30.99
CA MET A 31 -6.30 51.48 -30.15
C MET A 31 -6.39 49.99 -30.48
N SER A 32 -6.49 49.16 -29.44
CA SER A 32 -6.71 47.72 -29.55
C SER A 32 -8.19 47.40 -29.85
N PRO A 33 -8.51 46.40 -30.69
CA PRO A 33 -9.78 45.69 -30.59
C PRO A 33 -9.76 44.83 -29.30
N VAL A 34 -10.75 44.85 -28.41
CA VAL A 34 -12.21 44.65 -28.58
C VAL A 34 -12.55 43.19 -28.93
N ARG A 35 -13.36 42.60 -28.06
CA ARG A 35 -13.74 41.18 -27.98
C ARG A 35 -15.14 41.00 -28.58
N ALA A 36 -15.33 40.02 -29.44
CA ALA A 36 -16.63 39.65 -29.99
C ALA A 36 -16.87 38.12 -29.87
N ALA A 37 -18.12 37.73 -29.66
CA ALA A 37 -18.62 36.35 -29.79
C ALA A 37 -19.31 36.22 -31.18
N THR A 38 -19.77 35.08 -31.70
CA THR A 38 -20.13 33.71 -31.22
C THR A 38 -19.68 32.68 -32.32
N PRO A 39 -19.99 31.36 -32.31
CA PRO A 39 -20.81 30.54 -31.39
C PRO A 39 -20.14 29.26 -30.84
N ASP A 40 -20.85 28.57 -29.96
CA ASP A 40 -20.49 27.23 -29.48
C ASP A 40 -20.64 26.15 -30.56
N MET A 41 -19.73 25.17 -30.55
CA MET A 41 -19.99 23.80 -31.01
C MET A 41 -19.77 22.86 -29.83
N GLN A 42 -20.72 21.95 -29.60
CA GLN A 42 -20.66 21.00 -28.50
C GLN A 42 -19.80 19.80 -28.90
N GLU A 43 -18.58 19.72 -28.38
CA GLU A 43 -17.86 18.44 -28.28
C GLU A 43 -18.41 17.63 -27.10
N ALA A 44 -18.53 16.31 -27.27
CA ALA A 44 -19.07 15.42 -26.25
C ALA A 44 -17.97 15.00 -25.26
N ASP A 45 -18.00 15.58 -24.05
CA ASP A 45 -17.09 15.24 -22.96
C ASP A 45 -17.53 13.94 -22.24
N ASP A 46 -17.26 12.80 -22.87
CA ASP A 46 -17.43 11.45 -22.29
C ASP A 46 -16.27 11.08 -21.34
N THR A 47 -15.81 12.03 -20.51
CA THR A 47 -14.85 11.78 -19.42
C THR A 47 -15.60 11.22 -18.20
N PRO A 48 -15.27 10.02 -17.69
CA PRO A 48 -15.94 9.46 -16.51
C PRO A 48 -15.67 10.33 -15.27
N GLN A 49 -16.71 11.02 -14.78
CA GLN A 49 -16.58 11.95 -13.66
C GLN A 49 -16.20 11.25 -12.35
N ILE A 50 -14.98 11.52 -11.89
CA ILE A 50 -14.45 11.14 -10.57
C ILE A 50 -15.28 11.83 -9.48
N ASP A 51 -15.69 11.07 -8.47
CA ASP A 51 -16.57 11.51 -7.37
C ASP A 51 -16.02 12.77 -6.67
N PRO A 52 -16.83 13.82 -6.44
CA PRO A 52 -16.44 14.97 -5.62
C PRO A 52 -15.86 14.60 -4.23
N ALA A 53 -16.27 13.48 -3.64
CA ALA A 53 -15.66 12.95 -2.40
C ALA A 53 -14.23 12.43 -2.63
N GLN A 54 -13.95 11.79 -3.76
CA GLN A 54 -12.60 11.38 -4.16
C GLN A 54 -11.72 12.61 -4.48
N GLN A 55 -12.27 13.66 -5.11
CA GLN A 55 -11.55 14.93 -5.30
C GLN A 55 -11.23 15.62 -3.96
N LYS A 56 -12.11 15.49 -2.95
CA LYS A 56 -11.85 16.00 -1.60
C LYS A 56 -10.72 15.23 -0.91
N ALA A 57 -10.66 13.90 -1.09
CA ALA A 57 -9.54 13.07 -0.62
C ALA A 57 -8.22 13.44 -1.32
N ALA A 58 -8.22 13.60 -2.65
CA ALA A 58 -7.03 13.97 -3.43
C ALA A 58 -6.40 15.30 -2.94
N LYS A 59 -7.23 16.29 -2.56
CA LYS A 59 -6.78 17.56 -1.96
C LYS A 59 -6.15 17.42 -0.56
N THR A 60 -6.26 16.26 0.08
CA THR A 60 -5.62 15.92 1.36
C THR A 60 -4.29 15.16 1.19
N PHE A 61 -4.00 14.64 -0.01
CA PHE A 61 -2.77 13.86 -0.29
C PHE A 61 -1.72 14.62 -1.12
N ALA A 62 -1.98 15.88 -1.50
CA ALA A 62 -1.01 16.70 -2.23
C ALA A 62 0.19 17.08 -1.34
N GLN A 63 1.35 16.43 -1.57
CA GLN A 63 2.59 16.79 -0.91
C GLN A 63 2.95 18.25 -1.20
N LYS A 64 3.19 19.05 -0.16
CA LYS A 64 4.04 20.24 -0.25
C LYS A 64 5.47 19.81 0.09
N PRO A 65 6.48 20.06 -0.75
CA PRO A 65 7.86 19.76 -0.41
C PRO A 65 8.32 20.66 0.73
N HIS A 66 8.38 20.13 1.96
CA HIS A 66 9.07 20.80 3.06
C HIS A 66 10.58 20.69 2.84
N VAL A 67 11.14 21.65 2.10
CA VAL A 67 12.59 21.82 1.98
C VAL A 67 13.10 22.36 3.33
N PRO A 68 14.00 21.64 4.04
CA PRO A 68 14.58 22.18 5.27
C PRO A 68 15.35 23.46 4.98
N GLY A 69 14.99 24.56 5.65
CA GLY A 69 15.74 25.80 5.60
C GLY A 69 17.18 25.57 6.08
N ALA A 70 18.16 26.15 5.38
CA ALA A 70 19.58 25.87 5.59
C ALA A 70 19.98 25.96 7.07
N HIS A 71 20.29 24.81 7.68
CA HIS A 71 20.65 24.75 9.09
C HIS A 71 21.99 25.46 9.35
N PRO A 72 22.12 26.22 10.46
CA PRO A 72 23.42 26.72 10.89
C PRO A 72 24.37 25.55 11.20
N PRO A 73 25.70 25.73 11.12
CA PRO A 73 26.67 24.65 11.27
C PRO A 73 26.55 23.96 12.63
N ILE A 74 25.95 22.77 12.62
CA ILE A 74 25.71 21.95 13.81
C ILE A 74 27.07 21.47 14.32
N LYS A 75 27.37 21.70 15.60
CA LYS A 75 28.58 21.14 16.24
C LYS A 75 28.55 19.60 16.09
N PRO A 76 29.68 18.94 15.79
CA PRO A 76 29.70 17.49 15.59
C PRO A 76 29.14 16.79 16.82
N VAL A 77 28.02 16.10 16.66
CA VAL A 77 27.31 15.44 17.76
C VAL A 77 28.09 14.18 18.14
N VAL A 78 28.44 14.07 19.42
CA VAL A 78 29.15 12.90 19.94
C VAL A 78 28.16 11.74 20.07
N LEU A 79 28.24 10.80 19.12
CA LEU A 79 27.38 9.62 19.09
C LEU A 79 27.80 8.64 20.20
N THR A 80 26.97 8.51 21.23
CA THR A 80 27.12 7.48 22.27
C THR A 80 26.76 6.10 21.70
N PRO A 81 27.69 5.12 21.64
CA PRO A 81 27.41 3.81 21.08
C PRO A 81 26.36 3.01 21.86
N LEU A 82 25.69 2.09 21.17
CA LEU A 82 24.81 1.09 21.74
C LEU A 82 25.60 -0.07 22.39
N THR A 83 25.03 -0.67 23.43
CA THR A 83 25.43 -2.01 23.88
C THR A 83 25.04 -3.06 22.85
N GLN A 84 25.65 -4.26 22.92
CA GLN A 84 25.35 -5.36 21.99
C GLN A 84 23.86 -5.76 22.00
N ARG A 85 23.17 -5.69 23.16
CA ARG A 85 21.73 -5.97 23.25
C ARG A 85 20.89 -4.87 22.59
N GLU A 86 21.23 -3.60 22.80
CA GLU A 86 20.56 -2.48 22.13
C GLU A 86 20.79 -2.53 20.60
N ARG A 87 21.99 -2.88 20.12
CA ARG A 87 22.28 -3.11 18.69
C ARG A 87 21.38 -4.19 18.10
N VAL A 88 21.24 -5.34 18.78
CA VAL A 88 20.36 -6.43 18.33
C VAL A 88 18.89 -6.01 18.36
N GLN A 89 18.44 -5.28 19.39
CA GLN A 89 17.09 -4.73 19.44
C GLN A 89 16.83 -3.79 18.25
N GLN A 90 17.74 -2.85 17.97
CA GLN A 90 17.62 -1.93 16.83
C GLN A 90 17.62 -2.67 15.49
N MET A 91 18.44 -3.72 15.34
CA MET A 91 18.38 -4.58 14.15
C MET A 91 17.01 -5.24 14.00
N LEU A 92 16.43 -5.80 15.06
CA LEU A 92 15.10 -6.40 14.99
C LEU A 92 13.98 -5.37 14.74
N ASP A 93 14.02 -4.19 15.37
CA ASP A 93 13.00 -3.13 15.18
C ASP A 93 13.10 -2.38 13.84
N ARG A 94 14.19 -2.55 13.09
CA ARG A 94 14.40 -1.89 11.79
C ARG A 94 14.47 -2.85 10.60
N PHE A 95 14.98 -4.07 10.78
CA PHE A 95 15.15 -5.08 9.72
C PHE A 95 14.11 -6.23 9.82
N THR A 96 13.16 -6.12 10.74
CA THR A 96 11.96 -6.96 10.84
C THR A 96 10.76 -6.07 11.21
N PHE A 97 9.54 -6.59 11.13
CA PHE A 97 8.36 -5.94 11.71
C PHE A 97 8.32 -6.05 13.25
N GLY A 98 9.45 -5.79 13.92
CA GLY A 98 9.64 -5.92 15.37
C GLY A 98 9.92 -7.35 15.84
N GLY A 99 10.76 -7.48 16.86
CA GLY A 99 11.17 -8.77 17.43
C GLY A 99 10.04 -9.54 18.12
N ARG A 100 10.08 -10.87 17.99
CA ARG A 100 9.25 -11.82 18.74
C ARG A 100 9.77 -12.05 20.17
N PRO A 101 8.91 -12.58 21.07
CA PRO A 101 9.29 -13.21 22.33
C PRO A 101 10.60 -14.02 22.30
N GLY A 102 11.65 -13.47 22.90
CA GLY A 102 12.98 -14.10 23.03
C GLY A 102 13.91 -14.00 21.81
N GLU A 103 13.47 -13.36 20.70
CA GLU A 103 14.26 -13.28 19.46
C GLU A 103 15.58 -12.49 19.66
N VAL A 104 15.59 -11.48 20.54
CA VAL A 104 16.82 -10.75 20.94
C VAL A 104 17.88 -11.69 21.51
N ASP A 105 17.50 -12.60 22.39
CA ASP A 105 18.43 -13.54 23.04
C ASP A 105 18.89 -14.64 22.08
N GLN A 106 18.02 -15.05 21.14
CA GLN A 106 18.38 -15.96 20.05
C GLN A 106 19.41 -15.32 19.10
N VAL A 107 19.21 -14.07 18.70
CA VAL A 107 20.13 -13.34 17.82
C VAL A 107 21.45 -12.98 18.53
N LEU A 108 21.42 -12.73 19.84
CA LEU A 108 22.64 -12.60 20.65
C LEU A 108 23.44 -13.91 20.72
N ALA A 109 22.76 -15.06 20.87
CA ALA A 109 23.41 -16.38 20.87
C ALA A 109 23.92 -16.81 19.49
N MET A 110 23.22 -16.42 18.40
CA MET A 110 23.61 -16.68 17.02
C MET A 110 24.73 -15.75 16.52
N GLY A 111 24.82 -14.53 17.07
CA GLY A 111 25.65 -13.45 16.54
C GLY A 111 24.91 -12.61 15.49
N ALA A 112 24.82 -11.30 15.75
CA ALA A 112 24.04 -10.36 14.93
C ALA A 112 24.43 -10.35 13.45
N ASP A 113 25.72 -10.40 13.15
CA ASP A 113 26.25 -10.32 11.78
C ASP A 113 26.08 -11.66 11.00
N GLN A 114 25.92 -12.78 11.72
CA GLN A 114 25.53 -14.08 11.15
C GLN A 114 24.03 -14.11 10.84
N TRP A 115 23.19 -13.66 11.77
CA TRP A 115 21.73 -13.50 11.55
C TRP A 115 21.46 -12.59 10.34
N LEU A 116 22.15 -11.44 10.27
CA LEU A 116 22.04 -10.51 9.14
C LEU A 116 22.41 -11.17 7.80
N SER A 117 23.48 -11.96 7.79
CA SER A 117 23.93 -12.62 6.56
C SER A 117 22.96 -13.72 6.11
N GLN A 118 22.25 -14.37 7.03
CA GLN A 118 21.11 -15.25 6.72
C GLN A 118 19.92 -14.46 6.16
N GLN A 119 19.51 -13.36 6.81
CA GLN A 119 18.41 -12.49 6.35
C GLN A 119 18.67 -11.86 4.98
N MET A 120 19.93 -11.56 4.65
CA MET A 120 20.35 -11.12 3.32
C MET A 120 20.33 -12.23 2.25
N SER A 121 19.99 -13.47 2.61
CA SER A 121 19.98 -14.65 1.75
C SER A 121 18.66 -15.43 1.93
N PRO A 122 17.48 -14.80 1.71
CA PRO A 122 16.18 -15.33 2.10
C PRO A 122 15.82 -16.67 1.43
N GLU A 123 16.42 -16.99 0.29
CA GLU A 123 16.34 -18.29 -0.39
C GLU A 123 16.91 -19.45 0.45
N THR A 124 17.76 -19.17 1.44
CA THR A 124 18.30 -20.16 2.39
C THR A 124 17.34 -20.44 3.56
N ILE A 125 16.36 -19.56 3.79
CA ILE A 125 15.41 -19.62 4.92
C ILE A 125 14.16 -20.37 4.46
N LYS A 126 13.95 -21.58 5.01
CA LYS A 126 12.76 -22.39 4.75
C LYS A 126 11.63 -21.99 5.70
N ASP A 127 10.43 -21.80 5.17
CA ASP A 127 9.28 -21.32 5.94
C ASP A 127 8.00 -22.12 5.65
N PRO A 128 8.00 -23.43 5.95
CA PRO A 128 6.85 -24.30 5.65
C PRO A 128 5.59 -23.94 6.45
N ALA A 129 5.72 -23.14 7.52
CA ALA A 129 4.60 -22.64 8.30
C ALA A 129 3.88 -21.52 7.55
N LEU A 130 4.60 -20.49 7.09
CA LEU A 130 4.04 -19.44 6.25
C LEU A 130 3.55 -19.99 4.90
N ASP A 131 4.35 -20.84 4.24
CA ASP A 131 4.00 -21.37 2.91
C ASP A 131 2.67 -22.16 2.97
N LYS A 132 2.42 -22.91 4.07
CA LYS A 132 1.12 -23.58 4.33
C LYS A 132 -0.02 -22.60 4.58
N ARG A 133 0.22 -21.45 5.20
CA ARG A 133 -0.79 -20.39 5.40
C ARG A 133 -1.10 -19.64 4.09
N LEU A 134 -0.09 -19.39 3.25
CA LEU A 134 -0.24 -18.72 1.96
C LEU A 134 -0.94 -19.59 0.90
N ALA A 135 -0.84 -20.92 0.99
CA ALA A 135 -1.60 -21.85 0.16
C ALA A 135 -3.14 -21.71 0.26
N ALA A 136 -3.64 -20.91 1.21
CA ALA A 136 -5.05 -20.55 1.33
C ALA A 136 -5.52 -19.45 0.35
N TYR A 137 -4.60 -18.81 -0.38
CA TYR A 137 -4.81 -17.63 -1.23
C TYR A 137 -4.37 -17.92 -2.70
N PRO A 138 -5.27 -18.46 -3.54
CA PRO A 138 -4.90 -18.93 -4.89
C PRO A 138 -4.44 -17.82 -5.83
N THR A 139 -4.90 -16.57 -5.65
CA THR A 139 -4.48 -15.43 -6.48
C THR A 139 -2.98 -15.22 -6.49
N LEU A 140 -2.28 -15.50 -5.39
CA LEU A 140 -0.83 -15.26 -5.24
C LEU A 140 0.03 -15.99 -6.27
N THR A 141 -0.38 -17.17 -6.74
CA THR A 141 0.35 -17.97 -7.72
C THR A 141 -0.28 -17.94 -9.12
N MET A 142 -1.45 -17.33 -9.25
CA MET A 142 -2.21 -17.28 -10.50
C MET A 142 -1.51 -16.38 -11.55
N PRO A 143 -1.56 -16.72 -12.84
CA PRO A 143 -1.26 -15.80 -13.95
C PRO A 143 -2.38 -14.77 -14.14
N THR A 144 -2.02 -13.54 -14.51
CA THR A 144 -2.95 -12.42 -14.74
C THR A 144 -4.09 -12.74 -15.72
N THR A 145 -3.80 -13.43 -16.82
CA THR A 145 -4.81 -13.87 -17.81
C THR A 145 -5.83 -14.86 -17.22
N GLN A 146 -5.43 -15.67 -16.24
CA GLN A 146 -6.33 -16.57 -15.52
C GLN A 146 -7.16 -15.81 -14.48
N MET A 147 -6.61 -14.77 -13.82
CA MET A 147 -7.37 -13.94 -12.86
C MET A 147 -8.61 -13.30 -13.51
N ILE A 148 -8.47 -12.74 -14.71
CA ILE A 148 -9.58 -12.15 -15.49
C ILE A 148 -10.63 -13.19 -15.86
N THR A 149 -10.22 -14.45 -16.04
CA THR A 149 -11.14 -15.57 -16.31
C THR A 149 -11.87 -16.01 -15.04
N VAL A 150 -11.20 -16.01 -13.88
CA VAL A 150 -11.78 -16.46 -12.59
C VAL A 150 -12.65 -15.37 -11.93
N PHE A 151 -12.27 -14.10 -12.08
CA PHE A 151 -12.97 -12.94 -11.54
C PHE A 151 -13.33 -11.98 -12.70
N PRO A 152 -14.33 -12.29 -13.54
CA PRO A 152 -14.63 -11.50 -14.73
C PRO A 152 -15.15 -10.09 -14.40
N ASP A 153 -14.72 -9.10 -15.18
CA ASP A 153 -15.18 -7.71 -15.10
C ASP A 153 -16.44 -7.47 -15.95
N ARG A 154 -16.90 -6.21 -16.04
CA ARG A 154 -18.04 -5.83 -16.90
C ARG A 154 -17.77 -6.05 -18.39
N ALA A 155 -16.53 -5.90 -18.86
CA ALA A 155 -16.16 -6.14 -20.25
C ALA A 155 -16.20 -7.63 -20.61
N GLN A 156 -15.83 -8.54 -19.70
CA GLN A 156 -16.00 -9.99 -19.90
C GLN A 156 -17.46 -10.46 -19.72
N ILE A 157 -18.19 -9.91 -18.75
CA ILE A 157 -19.58 -10.32 -18.45
C ILE A 157 -20.58 -9.83 -19.52
N GLY A 158 -20.36 -8.65 -20.12
CA GLY A 158 -21.26 -8.09 -21.14
C GLY A 158 -21.54 -9.04 -22.32
N PRO A 159 -20.52 -9.58 -23.00
CA PRO A 159 -20.68 -10.55 -24.08
C PRO A 159 -21.38 -11.86 -23.67
N VAL A 160 -21.24 -12.30 -22.41
CA VAL A 160 -21.96 -13.49 -21.90
C VAL A 160 -23.43 -13.17 -21.65
N ALA A 161 -23.73 -12.02 -21.02
CA ALA A 161 -25.09 -11.52 -20.81
C ALA A 161 -25.84 -11.28 -22.15
N ASP A 162 -25.11 -10.90 -23.20
CA ASP A 162 -25.62 -10.71 -24.56
C ASP A 162 -25.73 -12.02 -25.37
N GLY A 163 -25.35 -13.18 -24.81
CA GLY A 163 -25.37 -14.48 -25.50
C GLY A 163 -24.33 -14.65 -26.61
N LYS A 164 -23.36 -13.72 -26.73
CA LYS A 164 -22.29 -13.73 -27.75
C LYS A 164 -21.14 -14.67 -27.41
N VAL A 165 -20.97 -14.96 -26.11
CA VAL A 165 -19.97 -15.87 -25.55
C VAL A 165 -20.68 -16.85 -24.61
N PRO A 166 -20.45 -18.17 -24.71
CA PRO A 166 -21.07 -19.13 -23.81
C PRO A 166 -20.55 -18.99 -22.37
N TYR A 167 -21.35 -19.43 -21.40
CA TYR A 167 -20.92 -19.54 -20.01
C TYR A 167 -19.74 -20.54 -19.86
N PRO A 168 -18.86 -20.36 -18.85
CA PRO A 168 -17.78 -21.29 -18.57
C PRO A 168 -18.25 -22.73 -18.32
N ALA A 169 -17.48 -23.72 -18.79
CA ALA A 169 -17.81 -25.13 -18.61
C ALA A 169 -17.51 -25.68 -17.19
N ASP A 170 -16.74 -24.95 -16.38
CA ASP A 170 -16.52 -25.27 -14.96
C ASP A 170 -17.75 -24.85 -14.13
N PRO A 171 -18.43 -25.76 -13.41
CA PRO A 171 -19.60 -25.41 -12.60
C PRO A 171 -19.35 -24.37 -11.50
N LEU A 172 -18.14 -24.33 -10.93
CA LEU A 172 -17.79 -23.34 -9.91
C LEU A 172 -17.69 -21.94 -10.52
N LEU A 173 -16.91 -21.80 -11.59
CA LEU A 173 -16.76 -20.53 -12.28
C LEU A 173 -18.07 -20.06 -12.93
N ASN A 174 -18.85 -20.98 -13.51
CA ASN A 174 -20.16 -20.67 -14.06
C ASN A 174 -21.08 -20.03 -13.01
N ALA A 175 -21.10 -20.56 -11.78
CA ALA A 175 -21.93 -20.01 -10.70
C ALA A 175 -21.57 -18.57 -10.32
N ALA A 176 -20.31 -18.16 -10.47
CA ALA A 176 -19.89 -16.76 -10.34
C ALA A 176 -20.31 -15.91 -11.54
N TYR A 177 -20.17 -16.42 -12.78
CA TYR A 177 -20.63 -15.74 -13.99
C TYR A 177 -22.16 -15.50 -13.97
N GLU A 178 -22.97 -16.48 -13.56
CA GLU A 178 -24.43 -16.33 -13.42
C GLU A 178 -24.80 -15.18 -12.48
N VAL A 179 -24.11 -15.06 -11.34
CA VAL A 179 -24.29 -13.96 -10.39
C VAL A 179 -23.93 -12.61 -11.01
N GLN A 180 -22.78 -12.51 -11.68
CA GLN A 180 -22.33 -11.23 -12.24
C GLN A 180 -23.14 -10.81 -13.48
N VAL A 181 -23.61 -11.76 -14.31
CA VAL A 181 -24.61 -11.51 -15.38
C VAL A 181 -25.93 -11.03 -14.78
N TYR A 182 -26.45 -11.70 -13.75
CA TYR A 182 -27.70 -11.28 -13.08
C TYR A 182 -27.62 -9.86 -12.52
N LYS A 183 -26.49 -9.48 -11.90
CA LYS A 183 -26.23 -8.08 -11.50
C LYS A 183 -26.25 -7.12 -12.69
N LEU A 184 -25.54 -7.43 -13.78
CA LEU A 184 -25.48 -6.58 -14.96
C LEU A 184 -26.86 -6.40 -15.60
N LEU A 185 -27.70 -7.43 -15.60
CA LEU A 185 -29.09 -7.35 -16.07
C LEU A 185 -29.93 -6.46 -15.14
N GLN A 186 -29.87 -6.63 -13.81
CA GLN A 186 -30.53 -5.73 -12.87
C GLN A 186 -30.10 -4.26 -13.03
N GLU A 187 -28.83 -4.00 -13.35
CA GLU A 187 -28.34 -2.64 -13.62
C GLU A 187 -28.84 -2.09 -14.97
N ARG A 188 -28.91 -2.92 -16.01
CA ARG A 188 -29.50 -2.56 -17.31
C ARG A 188 -30.99 -2.25 -17.15
N ASP A 189 -31.73 -3.04 -16.38
CA ASP A 189 -33.14 -2.83 -16.07
C ASP A 189 -33.40 -1.56 -15.24
N GLN A 190 -32.41 -1.11 -14.45
CA GLN A 190 -32.45 0.18 -13.75
C GLN A 190 -32.14 1.39 -14.67
N LYS A 191 -31.79 1.17 -15.94
CA LYS A 191 -31.66 2.25 -16.94
C LYS A 191 -32.87 2.33 -17.86
N ASN A 192 -33.05 3.52 -18.43
CA ASN A 192 -34.00 3.83 -19.50
C ASN A 192 -33.35 3.59 -20.87
N PRO A 193 -34.15 3.53 -21.96
CA PRO A 193 -33.63 3.34 -23.33
C PRO A 193 -32.70 4.48 -23.83
N ASP A 194 -32.74 5.65 -23.19
CA ASP A 194 -31.86 6.79 -23.45
C ASP A 194 -30.55 6.76 -22.63
N GLY A 195 -30.34 5.71 -21.83
CA GLY A 195 -29.18 5.55 -20.95
C GLY A 195 -29.31 6.22 -19.58
N SER A 196 -30.34 7.05 -19.36
CA SER A 196 -30.61 7.67 -18.05
C SER A 196 -30.96 6.62 -17.00
N VAL A 197 -30.59 6.86 -15.73
CA VAL A 197 -30.93 5.96 -14.63
C VAL A 197 -32.37 6.25 -14.20
N LYS A 198 -33.22 5.21 -14.13
CA LYS A 198 -34.58 5.33 -13.60
C LYS A 198 -34.52 5.90 -12.18
N PRO A 199 -35.46 6.78 -11.77
CA PRO A 199 -35.47 7.35 -10.42
C PRO A 199 -35.36 6.25 -9.37
N LYS A 200 -34.19 6.18 -8.72
CA LYS A 200 -33.89 5.13 -7.77
C LYS A 200 -34.76 5.37 -6.55
N VAL A 201 -35.74 4.49 -6.33
CA VAL A 201 -36.57 4.52 -5.13
C VAL A 201 -35.65 4.27 -3.95
N GLU A 202 -35.27 5.34 -3.26
CA GLU A 202 -34.46 5.25 -2.04
C GLU A 202 -35.30 4.61 -0.96
N LEU A 203 -35.10 3.30 -0.79
CA LEU A 203 -35.61 2.53 0.34
C LEU A 203 -35.32 3.32 1.63
N THR A 204 -36.36 3.58 2.42
CA THR A 204 -36.21 4.15 3.77
C THR A 204 -35.29 3.26 4.60
N ASP A 205 -34.66 3.80 5.64
CA ASP A 205 -33.74 2.98 6.46
C ASP A 205 -34.46 1.81 7.16
N ALA A 206 -35.78 1.92 7.36
CA ALA A 206 -36.63 0.81 7.76
C ALA A 206 -36.71 -0.28 6.67
N GLU A 207 -36.96 0.07 5.41
CA GLU A 207 -36.99 -0.90 4.30
C GLU A 207 -35.60 -1.49 4.00
N LYS A 208 -34.52 -0.70 4.13
CA LYS A 208 -33.14 -1.21 4.07
C LYS A 208 -32.90 -2.25 5.17
N ALA A 209 -33.36 -1.98 6.40
CA ALA A 209 -33.26 -2.91 7.53
C ALA A 209 -34.12 -4.18 7.33
N GLU A 210 -35.36 -4.07 6.87
CA GLU A 210 -36.24 -5.23 6.60
C GLU A 210 -35.78 -6.06 5.38
N ARG A 211 -35.12 -5.44 4.39
CA ARG A 211 -34.37 -6.20 3.39
C ARG A 211 -33.23 -6.97 4.05
N LYS A 212 -32.35 -6.29 4.80
CA LYS A 212 -31.21 -6.94 5.46
C LYS A 212 -31.63 -8.10 6.39
N LYS A 213 -32.74 -7.95 7.14
CA LYS A 213 -33.30 -9.04 7.97
C LYS A 213 -33.75 -10.23 7.14
N ARG A 214 -34.40 -10.01 5.99
CA ARG A 214 -34.80 -11.11 5.07
C ARG A 214 -33.59 -11.80 4.47
N ASP A 215 -32.61 -11.03 4.01
CA ASP A 215 -31.36 -11.56 3.44
C ASP A 215 -30.58 -12.37 4.52
N GLN A 216 -30.53 -11.90 5.77
CA GLN A 216 -29.97 -12.61 6.94
C GLN A 216 -30.73 -13.89 7.31
N ALA A 217 -32.07 -13.85 7.30
CA ALA A 217 -32.90 -15.02 7.60
C ALA A 217 -32.74 -16.11 6.52
N MET A 218 -32.70 -15.71 5.24
CA MET A 218 -32.42 -16.60 4.12
C MET A 218 -31.02 -17.21 4.22
N ALA A 219 -30.00 -16.39 4.46
CA ALA A 219 -28.62 -16.86 4.62
C ALA A 219 -28.48 -17.85 5.79
N THR A 220 -29.14 -17.58 6.92
CA THR A 220 -29.14 -18.46 8.10
C THR A 220 -29.82 -19.80 7.81
N ARG A 221 -30.91 -19.80 7.04
CA ARG A 221 -31.57 -21.03 6.58
C ARG A 221 -30.63 -21.85 5.67
N ILE A 222 -30.07 -21.21 4.65
CA ILE A 222 -29.16 -21.87 3.69
C ILE A 222 -27.94 -22.44 4.42
N ALA A 223 -27.41 -21.76 5.44
CA ALA A 223 -26.34 -22.29 6.29
C ALA A 223 -26.77 -23.59 7.00
N GLY A 224 -27.98 -23.66 7.56
CA GLY A 224 -28.53 -24.86 8.17
C GLY A 224 -28.68 -26.01 7.16
N ASP A 225 -29.32 -25.74 6.03
CA ASP A 225 -29.56 -26.71 4.95
C ASP A 225 -28.23 -27.27 4.39
N LEU A 226 -27.18 -26.44 4.27
CA LEU A 226 -25.84 -26.86 3.86
C LEU A 226 -25.06 -27.61 4.96
N LEU A 227 -25.17 -27.23 6.24
CA LEU A 227 -24.43 -27.87 7.33
C LEU A 227 -24.84 -29.35 7.53
N VAL A 228 -26.09 -29.69 7.23
CA VAL A 228 -26.61 -31.07 7.23
C VAL A 228 -25.94 -31.95 6.15
N LEU A 229 -25.48 -31.36 5.04
CA LEU A 229 -24.83 -32.11 3.96
C LEU A 229 -23.37 -32.49 4.31
N PRO A 230 -22.87 -33.63 3.80
CA PRO A 230 -21.44 -33.95 3.80
C PRO A 230 -20.62 -32.80 3.21
N LYS A 231 -19.46 -32.48 3.80
CA LYS A 231 -18.64 -31.30 3.47
C LYS A 231 -18.42 -31.13 1.96
N GLN A 232 -18.05 -32.22 1.28
CA GLN A 232 -17.75 -32.31 -0.15
C GLN A 232 -18.95 -32.07 -1.08
N GLN A 233 -20.18 -32.04 -0.54
CA GLN A 233 -21.42 -31.80 -1.30
C GLN A 233 -21.92 -30.36 -1.14
N ARG A 234 -21.40 -29.58 -0.18
CA ARG A 234 -21.97 -28.28 0.20
C ARG A 234 -21.87 -27.24 -0.91
N MET A 235 -20.69 -27.02 -1.49
CA MET A 235 -20.58 -26.08 -2.62
C MET A 235 -21.38 -26.57 -3.84
N ALA A 236 -21.35 -27.88 -4.11
CA ALA A 236 -22.12 -28.50 -5.20
C ALA A 236 -23.65 -28.42 -5.03
N ALA A 237 -24.15 -28.16 -3.81
CA ALA A 237 -25.53 -27.81 -3.53
C ALA A 237 -25.76 -26.29 -3.66
N LEU A 238 -24.87 -25.47 -3.08
CA LEU A 238 -24.96 -23.99 -3.13
C LEU A 238 -25.01 -23.46 -4.57
N ILE A 239 -24.13 -23.94 -5.47
CA ILE A 239 -24.09 -23.48 -6.86
C ILE A 239 -25.37 -23.82 -7.66
N LYS A 240 -26.19 -24.76 -7.17
CA LYS A 240 -27.47 -25.16 -7.78
C LYS A 240 -28.68 -24.39 -7.22
N MET A 241 -28.49 -23.57 -6.19
CA MET A 241 -29.55 -22.71 -5.67
C MET A 241 -29.84 -21.58 -6.66
N PRO A 242 -31.04 -20.97 -6.62
CA PRO A 242 -31.34 -19.74 -7.34
C PRO A 242 -30.25 -18.67 -7.16
N VAL A 243 -30.03 -17.86 -8.19
CA VAL A 243 -29.01 -16.80 -8.17
C VAL A 243 -29.26 -15.80 -7.04
N GLU A 244 -30.52 -15.52 -6.75
CA GLU A 244 -30.97 -14.65 -5.65
C GLU A 244 -30.63 -15.23 -4.26
N ASP A 245 -30.88 -16.53 -4.06
CA ASP A 245 -30.54 -17.23 -2.81
C ASP A 245 -29.02 -17.29 -2.59
N ARG A 246 -28.25 -17.53 -3.66
CA ARG A 246 -26.78 -17.44 -3.63
C ARG A 246 -26.32 -16.06 -3.22
N ILE A 247 -26.83 -15.00 -3.86
CA ILE A 247 -26.50 -13.60 -3.57
C ILE A 247 -26.88 -13.21 -2.13
N ALA A 248 -28.02 -13.68 -1.62
CA ALA A 248 -28.43 -13.45 -0.23
C ALA A 248 -27.47 -14.14 0.75
N PHE A 249 -27.08 -15.38 0.48
CA PHE A 249 -26.18 -16.18 1.31
C PHE A 249 -24.73 -15.66 1.35
N THR A 250 -24.20 -15.21 0.20
CA THR A 250 -22.83 -14.68 0.07
C THR A 250 -22.72 -13.19 0.40
N GLY A 251 -23.83 -12.53 0.74
CA GLY A 251 -23.86 -11.11 1.12
C GLY A 251 -23.09 -10.80 2.41
N ASN A 252 -22.24 -9.78 2.36
CA ASN A 252 -21.38 -9.44 3.50
C ASN A 252 -22.23 -9.02 4.73
N GLY A 253 -22.05 -9.73 5.84
CA GLY A 253 -22.82 -9.53 7.08
C GLY A 253 -24.22 -10.15 7.10
N ASN A 254 -24.54 -11.03 6.14
CA ASN A 254 -25.80 -11.80 6.14
C ASN A 254 -25.68 -13.10 6.96
N LEU A 255 -24.50 -13.72 7.01
CA LEU A 255 -24.19 -14.83 7.90
C LEU A 255 -23.63 -14.33 9.24
N SER A 256 -24.02 -14.98 10.34
CA SER A 256 -23.41 -14.76 11.65
C SER A 256 -22.10 -15.54 11.80
N GLY A 257 -21.13 -14.97 12.50
CA GLY A 257 -19.72 -15.42 12.50
C GLY A 257 -19.54 -16.93 12.72
N ASN A 258 -20.16 -17.49 13.75
CA ASN A 258 -20.02 -18.93 14.04
C ASN A 258 -20.50 -19.84 12.90
N LEU A 259 -21.54 -19.46 12.13
CA LEU A 259 -22.02 -20.25 10.99
C LEU A 259 -21.14 -20.03 9.76
N HIS A 260 -20.74 -18.77 9.52
CA HIS A 260 -19.82 -18.38 8.46
C HIS A 260 -18.50 -19.15 8.58
N ASP A 261 -17.86 -19.10 9.75
CA ASP A 261 -16.52 -19.64 9.98
C ASP A 261 -16.51 -21.18 9.93
N LEU A 262 -17.57 -21.85 10.40
CA LEU A 262 -17.75 -23.30 10.27
C LEU A 262 -17.89 -23.76 8.81
N LEU A 263 -18.59 -22.98 7.97
CA LEU A 263 -18.75 -23.29 6.54
C LEU A 263 -17.47 -22.98 5.75
N PHE A 264 -16.82 -21.84 6.01
CA PHE A 264 -15.55 -21.47 5.40
C PHE A 264 -14.40 -22.43 5.76
N ALA A 265 -14.34 -22.93 6.99
CA ALA A 265 -13.36 -23.94 7.40
C ALA A 265 -13.51 -25.28 6.67
N ASP A 266 -14.70 -25.57 6.15
CA ASP A 266 -15.03 -26.81 5.42
C ASP A 266 -14.92 -26.67 3.88
N PHE A 267 -14.68 -25.46 3.36
CA PHE A 267 -14.48 -25.18 1.94
C PHE A 267 -12.99 -25.18 1.54
N THR A 268 -12.65 -25.80 0.42
CA THR A 268 -11.33 -25.68 -0.21
C THR A 268 -11.04 -24.23 -0.65
N PRO A 269 -9.78 -23.84 -0.93
CA PRO A 269 -9.46 -22.48 -1.39
C PRO A 269 -10.29 -22.01 -2.58
N ARG A 270 -10.46 -22.86 -3.61
CA ARG A 270 -11.27 -22.57 -4.80
C ARG A 270 -12.77 -22.43 -4.50
N GLU A 271 -13.29 -23.15 -3.50
CA GLU A 271 -14.68 -23.01 -3.08
C GLU A 271 -14.90 -21.70 -2.30
N ARG A 272 -13.94 -21.28 -1.46
CA ARG A 272 -13.96 -19.96 -0.79
C ARG A 272 -13.83 -18.80 -1.80
N GLU A 273 -12.95 -18.95 -2.79
CA GLU A 273 -12.79 -18.05 -3.93
C GLU A 273 -14.12 -17.90 -4.70
N THR A 274 -14.78 -19.02 -5.02
CA THR A 274 -16.09 -19.05 -5.69
C THR A 274 -17.19 -18.40 -4.84
N PHE A 275 -17.24 -18.68 -3.53
CA PHE A 275 -18.16 -18.03 -2.60
C PHE A 275 -18.00 -16.51 -2.61
N ASN A 276 -16.77 -16.02 -2.54
CA ASN A 276 -16.46 -14.60 -2.53
C ASN A 276 -16.82 -13.93 -3.88
N ALA A 277 -16.53 -14.59 -5.01
CA ALA A 277 -16.87 -14.10 -6.35
C ALA A 277 -18.40 -14.01 -6.59
N MET A 278 -19.19 -14.84 -5.91
CA MET A 278 -20.66 -14.77 -5.89
C MET A 278 -21.23 -13.69 -4.95
N SER A 279 -20.41 -12.93 -4.21
CA SER A 279 -20.93 -11.94 -3.25
C SER A 279 -21.49 -10.67 -3.93
N PRO A 280 -22.65 -10.13 -3.50
CA PRO A 280 -23.26 -8.95 -4.12
C PRO A 280 -22.34 -7.73 -4.20
N GLN A 281 -21.64 -7.40 -3.10
CA GLN A 281 -20.83 -6.17 -2.99
C GLN A 281 -19.41 -6.30 -3.57
N VAL A 282 -19.05 -7.47 -4.11
CA VAL A 282 -17.68 -7.78 -4.53
C VAL A 282 -17.50 -7.59 -6.04
N ASN A 283 -16.48 -6.80 -6.39
CA ASN A 283 -15.85 -6.75 -7.69
C ASN A 283 -14.46 -7.43 -7.64
N SER A 284 -13.85 -7.64 -8.80
CA SER A 284 -12.60 -8.40 -8.93
C SER A 284 -11.42 -7.74 -8.21
N SER A 285 -11.24 -6.43 -8.34
CA SER A 285 -10.28 -5.64 -7.55
C SER A 285 -10.40 -5.84 -6.04
N TYR A 286 -11.62 -5.89 -5.49
CA TYR A 286 -11.80 -6.11 -4.05
C TYR A 286 -11.34 -7.50 -3.63
N ASN A 287 -11.63 -8.55 -4.40
CA ASN A 287 -11.15 -9.90 -4.08
C ASN A 287 -9.63 -10.00 -4.17
N ILE A 288 -9.04 -9.61 -5.30
CA ILE A 288 -7.61 -9.77 -5.56
C ILE A 288 -6.79 -8.91 -4.58
N GLY A 289 -7.22 -7.67 -4.33
CA GLY A 289 -6.58 -6.78 -3.36
C GLY A 289 -6.71 -7.23 -1.91
N ASN A 290 -7.85 -7.81 -1.53
CA ASN A 290 -8.07 -8.33 -0.18
C ASN A 290 -7.27 -9.63 0.07
N GLU A 291 -7.21 -10.55 -0.90
CA GLU A 291 -6.31 -11.71 -0.81
C GLU A 291 -4.85 -11.29 -0.73
N LEU A 292 -4.41 -10.35 -1.57
CA LEU A 292 -3.04 -9.84 -1.55
C LEU A 292 -2.69 -9.17 -0.22
N ALA A 293 -3.55 -8.32 0.33
CA ALA A 293 -3.33 -7.66 1.62
C ALA A 293 -3.33 -8.64 2.80
N GLN A 294 -4.22 -9.64 2.80
CA GLN A 294 -4.20 -10.70 3.80
C GLN A 294 -2.95 -11.55 3.71
N ALA A 295 -2.54 -11.92 2.50
CA ALA A 295 -1.31 -12.66 2.27
C ALA A 295 -0.07 -11.87 2.73
N ARG A 296 0.01 -10.58 2.40
CA ARG A 296 1.10 -9.72 2.85
C ARG A 296 1.15 -9.62 4.37
N ILE A 297 0.08 -9.26 5.07
CA ILE A 297 0.12 -9.14 6.54
C ILE A 297 0.42 -10.49 7.23
N LEU A 298 0.08 -11.62 6.60
CA LEU A 298 0.55 -12.94 7.05
C LEU A 298 2.07 -13.10 6.89
N ARG A 299 2.69 -12.62 5.81
CA ARG A 299 4.17 -12.60 5.69
C ARG A 299 4.80 -11.65 6.69
N ASP A 300 4.30 -10.43 6.78
CA ASP A 300 4.81 -9.39 7.68
C ASP A 300 4.90 -9.91 9.12
N VAL A 301 3.86 -10.63 9.60
CA VAL A 301 3.84 -11.28 10.91
C VAL A 301 4.66 -12.58 10.97
N LEU A 302 4.35 -13.56 10.12
CA LEU A 302 4.79 -14.94 10.29
C LEU A 302 6.12 -15.27 9.62
N SER A 303 6.56 -14.50 8.61
CA SER A 303 7.75 -14.86 7.82
C SER A 303 9.01 -14.91 8.67
N GLU A 304 9.83 -15.93 8.46
CA GLU A 304 11.22 -15.96 8.95
C GLU A 304 12.17 -15.14 8.04
N ARG A 305 11.72 -14.78 6.82
CA ARG A 305 12.46 -13.98 5.82
C ARG A 305 12.24 -12.47 6.02
N GLN A 306 12.18 -12.02 7.27
CA GLN A 306 11.72 -10.68 7.67
C GLN A 306 12.36 -9.52 6.89
N LEU A 307 13.66 -9.57 6.61
CA LEU A 307 14.32 -8.51 5.83
C LEU A 307 13.83 -8.45 4.36
N GLN A 308 13.45 -9.59 3.77
CA GLN A 308 12.79 -9.58 2.46
C GLN A 308 11.41 -8.91 2.56
N GLU A 309 10.65 -9.11 3.64
CA GLU A 309 9.33 -8.50 3.81
C GLU A 309 9.43 -6.98 3.94
N VAL A 310 10.29 -6.49 4.85
CA VAL A 310 10.53 -5.04 5.07
C VAL A 310 11.01 -4.35 3.79
N MET A 311 11.97 -4.95 3.07
CA MET A 311 12.42 -4.38 1.78
C MET A 311 11.35 -4.48 0.69
N THR A 312 10.47 -5.50 0.71
CA THR A 312 9.35 -5.60 -0.24
C THR A 312 8.35 -4.47 -0.02
N ASP A 313 8.03 -4.13 1.24
CA ASP A 313 7.19 -2.97 1.54
C ASP A 313 7.85 -1.65 1.12
N PHE A 314 9.10 -1.42 1.54
CA PHE A 314 9.85 -0.21 1.21
C PHE A 314 9.90 0.04 -0.31
N TRP A 315 10.21 -0.99 -1.11
CA TRP A 315 10.27 -0.84 -2.57
C TRP A 315 8.90 -0.79 -3.24
N PHE A 316 7.87 -1.46 -2.71
CA PHE A 316 6.50 -1.28 -3.23
C PHE A 316 6.03 0.15 -2.98
N ASN A 317 6.30 0.71 -1.80
CA ASN A 317 5.94 2.07 -1.46
C ASN A 317 6.73 3.12 -2.26
N HIS A 318 8.00 2.84 -2.58
CA HIS A 318 8.84 3.70 -3.43
C HIS A 318 8.41 3.68 -4.91
N PHE A 319 8.08 2.50 -5.44
CA PHE A 319 7.54 2.33 -6.80
C PHE A 319 6.04 2.03 -6.73
N ASN A 320 5.26 2.95 -6.14
CA ASN A 320 3.85 2.72 -5.84
C ASN A 320 3.01 2.45 -7.11
N VAL A 321 1.99 1.59 -6.96
CA VAL A 321 0.89 1.45 -7.93
C VAL A 321 -0.45 1.37 -7.18
N TYR A 322 -1.49 1.97 -7.73
CA TYR A 322 -2.84 1.98 -7.15
C TYR A 322 -3.69 0.84 -7.74
N ILE A 323 -4.04 -0.16 -6.93
CA ILE A 323 -4.67 -1.41 -7.39
C ILE A 323 -6.02 -1.23 -8.12
N ALA A 324 -6.67 -0.06 -8.01
CA ALA A 324 -7.93 0.24 -8.68
C ALA A 324 -7.80 1.33 -9.78
N LYS A 325 -6.63 1.43 -10.42
CA LYS A 325 -6.40 2.22 -11.65
C LYS A 325 -6.53 1.31 -12.86
N ASP A 326 -7.56 1.54 -13.68
CA ASP A 326 -7.90 0.86 -14.93
C ASP A 326 -7.83 -0.68 -14.92
N SER A 327 -6.64 -1.27 -15.10
CA SER A 327 -6.42 -2.72 -15.14
C SER A 327 -5.36 -3.22 -14.15
N ASP A 328 -4.87 -2.35 -13.25
CA ASP A 328 -3.88 -2.70 -12.23
C ASP A 328 -4.39 -3.74 -11.22
N GLU A 329 -5.70 -3.96 -11.14
CA GLU A 329 -6.31 -4.99 -10.30
C GLU A 329 -5.87 -6.42 -10.65
N TRP A 330 -5.50 -6.66 -11.91
CA TRP A 330 -4.95 -7.95 -12.36
C TRP A 330 -3.43 -8.01 -12.19
N TYR A 331 -2.75 -6.87 -12.32
CA TYR A 331 -1.29 -6.81 -12.38
C TYR A 331 -0.63 -6.69 -11.01
N THR A 332 -1.26 -6.05 -10.02
CA THR A 332 -0.64 -5.69 -8.73
C THR A 332 -0.07 -6.91 -7.97
N THR A 333 -0.77 -8.04 -7.98
CA THR A 333 -0.28 -9.30 -7.37
C THR A 333 0.98 -9.84 -8.06
N SER A 334 1.04 -9.78 -9.40
CA SER A 334 2.24 -10.16 -10.16
C SER A 334 3.37 -9.14 -9.99
N TYR A 335 3.03 -7.87 -9.81
CA TYR A 335 3.98 -6.78 -9.59
C TYR A 335 4.70 -6.92 -8.24
N GLU A 336 3.97 -7.17 -7.15
CA GLU A 336 4.60 -7.49 -5.86
C GLU A 336 5.48 -8.75 -5.99
N ARG A 337 4.93 -9.84 -6.54
CA ARG A 337 5.58 -11.16 -6.58
C ARG A 337 6.84 -11.19 -7.45
N ASP A 338 6.71 -10.80 -8.71
CA ASP A 338 7.69 -11.06 -9.77
C ASP A 338 8.61 -9.85 -10.04
N VAL A 339 8.21 -8.65 -9.62
CA VAL A 339 9.00 -7.41 -9.80
C VAL A 339 9.58 -6.92 -8.48
N ILE A 340 8.75 -6.55 -7.50
CA ILE A 340 9.24 -5.94 -6.25
C ILE A 340 9.96 -6.97 -5.37
N ARG A 341 9.24 -7.98 -4.86
CA ARG A 341 9.75 -8.98 -3.91
C ARG A 341 10.96 -9.74 -4.44
N LYS A 342 10.94 -10.07 -5.73
CA LYS A 342 12.02 -10.77 -6.43
C LYS A 342 13.33 -9.98 -6.41
N ASN A 343 13.27 -8.65 -6.51
CA ASN A 343 14.44 -7.77 -6.61
C ASN A 343 14.71 -6.98 -5.31
N ALA A 344 13.92 -7.18 -4.25
CA ALA A 344 13.95 -6.36 -3.04
C ALA A 344 15.31 -6.31 -2.31
N LEU A 345 16.11 -7.38 -2.44
CA LEU A 345 17.50 -7.49 -1.96
C LEU A 345 18.49 -7.69 -3.11
N GLY A 346 18.15 -7.24 -4.32
CA GLY A 346 18.96 -7.34 -5.52
C GLY A 346 19.75 -6.05 -5.80
N ASN A 347 19.70 -5.61 -7.06
CA ASN A 347 20.35 -4.38 -7.53
C ASN A 347 19.31 -3.32 -7.92
N PHE A 348 19.51 -2.06 -7.53
CA PHE A 348 18.54 -0.99 -7.81
C PHE A 348 18.31 -0.75 -9.31
N ARG A 349 19.35 -0.82 -10.17
CA ARG A 349 19.19 -0.68 -11.62
C ARG A 349 18.27 -1.75 -12.19
N ASP A 350 18.44 -2.98 -11.70
CA ASP A 350 17.71 -4.14 -12.21
C ASP A 350 16.26 -4.14 -11.66
N LEU A 351 16.05 -3.65 -10.43
CA LEU A 351 14.72 -3.31 -9.88
C LEU A 351 14.03 -2.21 -10.68
N LEU A 352 14.69 -1.08 -10.96
CA LEU A 352 14.18 0.02 -11.79
C LEU A 352 13.82 -0.47 -13.20
N MET A 353 14.64 -1.31 -13.81
CA MET A 353 14.37 -1.91 -15.12
C MET A 353 13.17 -2.86 -15.09
N ALA A 354 12.96 -3.57 -13.97
CA ALA A 354 11.83 -4.47 -13.79
C ALA A 354 10.52 -3.72 -13.49
N THR A 355 10.56 -2.62 -12.73
CA THR A 355 9.38 -1.76 -12.52
C THR A 355 9.03 -1.01 -13.81
N ALA A 356 10.02 -0.47 -14.52
CA ALA A 356 9.84 0.15 -15.83
C ALA A 356 9.34 -0.78 -16.94
N LYS A 357 9.34 -2.11 -16.71
CA LYS A 357 8.80 -3.12 -17.63
C LYS A 357 7.61 -3.88 -17.05
N SER A 358 7.04 -3.43 -15.94
CA SER A 358 5.83 -4.03 -15.38
C SER A 358 4.60 -3.44 -16.06
N PRO A 359 3.59 -4.25 -16.44
CA PRO A 359 2.31 -3.74 -16.91
C PRO A 359 1.64 -2.81 -15.90
N ALA A 360 1.78 -3.10 -14.60
CA ALA A 360 1.22 -2.29 -13.52
C ALA A 360 1.75 -0.85 -13.53
N MET A 361 3.07 -0.66 -13.64
CA MET A 361 3.66 0.68 -13.66
C MET A 361 3.29 1.44 -14.95
N MET A 362 3.14 0.72 -16.07
CA MET A 362 2.74 1.33 -17.34
C MET A 362 1.28 1.75 -17.39
N VAL A 363 0.38 0.98 -16.78
CA VAL A 363 -1.04 1.30 -16.63
C VAL A 363 -1.22 2.40 -15.60
N TYR A 364 -0.61 2.25 -14.41
CA TYR A 364 -0.70 3.21 -13.32
C TYR A 364 -0.32 4.64 -13.74
N LEU A 365 0.79 4.78 -14.48
CA LEU A 365 1.31 6.07 -14.95
C LEU A 365 1.08 6.33 -16.44
N ASP A 366 0.09 5.65 -17.04
CA ASP A 366 -0.46 5.89 -18.37
C ASP A 366 0.55 5.88 -19.54
N ASN A 367 1.75 5.31 -19.37
CA ASN A 367 2.74 5.20 -20.45
C ASN A 367 2.21 4.34 -21.61
N TRP A 368 1.34 3.36 -21.32
CA TRP A 368 0.65 2.54 -22.32
C TRP A 368 -0.26 3.34 -23.28
N LEU A 369 -0.63 4.57 -22.92
CA LEU A 369 -1.36 5.51 -23.79
C LEU A 369 -0.43 6.44 -24.59
N SER A 370 0.84 6.58 -24.18
CA SER A 370 1.83 7.44 -24.83
C SER A 370 2.12 7.00 -26.27
N ILE A 371 2.21 7.96 -27.20
CA ILE A 371 2.48 7.73 -28.63
C ILE A 371 3.44 8.82 -29.13
N GLY A 372 4.48 8.42 -29.86
CA GLY A 372 5.42 9.34 -30.48
C GLY A 372 4.71 10.33 -31.42
N PRO A 373 4.84 11.66 -31.22
CA PRO A 373 4.20 12.66 -32.07
C PRO A 373 4.55 12.52 -33.57
N ASP A 374 5.75 12.07 -33.92
CA ASP A 374 6.21 11.78 -35.29
C ASP A 374 6.31 10.26 -35.58
N SER A 375 5.58 9.42 -34.83
CA SER A 375 5.48 7.97 -35.04
C SER A 375 4.45 7.55 -36.11
N LEU A 376 4.59 6.32 -36.61
CA LEU A 376 3.64 5.69 -37.54
C LEU A 376 2.22 5.61 -36.96
N ALA A 377 2.08 5.36 -35.66
CA ALA A 377 0.80 5.27 -34.97
C ALA A 377 0.11 6.64 -34.80
N ASN A 378 0.85 7.74 -35.00
CA ASN A 378 0.31 9.09 -35.18
C ASN A 378 0.26 9.52 -36.67
N GLY A 379 0.31 8.57 -37.61
CA GLY A 379 0.12 8.83 -39.04
C GLY A 379 1.32 9.47 -39.76
N VAL A 380 2.45 9.70 -39.08
CA VAL A 380 3.68 10.21 -39.70
C VAL A 380 4.46 9.04 -40.30
N ASN A 381 4.68 9.09 -41.61
CA ASN A 381 5.33 8.02 -42.36
C ASN A 381 6.50 8.59 -43.18
N PRO A 382 7.77 8.37 -42.78
CA PRO A 382 8.95 8.89 -43.48
C PRO A 382 9.06 8.47 -44.95
N GLN A 383 8.45 7.34 -45.34
CA GLN A 383 8.40 6.85 -46.72
C GLN A 383 7.25 7.47 -47.55
N ASN A 384 6.34 8.24 -46.94
CA ASN A 384 5.27 8.96 -47.64
C ASN A 384 5.28 10.47 -47.26
N PRO A 385 5.86 11.34 -48.09
CA PRO A 385 5.90 12.80 -47.85
C PRO A 385 4.53 13.48 -47.72
N ASN A 386 3.45 12.85 -48.19
CA ASN A 386 2.08 13.36 -48.08
C ASN A 386 1.36 12.84 -46.81
N SER A 387 2.04 12.09 -45.95
CA SER A 387 1.48 11.59 -44.69
C SER A 387 1.16 12.75 -43.73
N LYS A 388 0.02 12.65 -43.03
CA LYS A 388 -0.48 13.69 -42.13
C LYS A 388 -0.34 13.25 -40.68
N LYS A 389 0.36 14.07 -39.90
CA LYS A 389 0.45 13.94 -38.44
C LYS A 389 -0.95 14.06 -37.82
N GLY A 390 -1.30 13.11 -36.98
CA GLY A 390 -2.53 13.10 -36.19
C GLY A 390 -2.41 13.87 -34.88
N ASN A 391 -3.45 13.79 -34.07
CA ASN A 391 -3.61 14.49 -32.79
C ASN A 391 -3.13 13.68 -31.57
N LYS A 392 -2.50 12.51 -31.75
CA LYS A 392 -1.91 11.75 -30.64
C LYS A 392 -0.58 12.37 -30.22
N GLY A 393 -0.18 12.13 -28.97
CA GLY A 393 1.08 12.66 -28.44
C GLY A 393 1.57 11.91 -27.21
N LEU A 394 2.57 12.51 -26.57
CA LEU A 394 3.21 11.99 -25.37
C LEU A 394 2.28 12.08 -24.18
N ASN A 395 2.24 11.04 -23.36
CA ASN A 395 1.88 11.21 -21.96
C ASN A 395 3.17 11.48 -21.17
N GLU A 396 3.21 12.61 -20.47
CA GLU A 396 4.39 13.00 -19.70
C GLU A 396 4.48 12.38 -18.30
N ASN A 397 3.39 11.80 -17.79
CA ASN A 397 3.26 11.31 -16.41
C ASN A 397 4.43 10.39 -16.03
N TYR A 398 4.56 9.22 -16.67
CA TYR A 398 5.64 8.29 -16.33
C TYR A 398 7.06 8.86 -16.53
N GLY A 399 7.27 9.69 -17.57
CA GLY A 399 8.56 10.34 -17.83
C GLY A 399 8.95 11.39 -16.77
N ARG A 400 7.95 12.00 -16.10
CA ARG A 400 8.15 12.85 -14.93
C ARG A 400 8.46 11.99 -13.71
N GLU A 401 7.53 11.13 -13.30
CA GLU A 401 7.63 10.40 -12.02
C GLU A 401 8.88 9.51 -11.96
N VAL A 402 9.32 8.93 -13.08
CA VAL A 402 10.55 8.12 -13.11
C VAL A 402 11.82 8.94 -12.79
N MET A 403 11.85 10.24 -13.11
CA MET A 403 12.94 11.14 -12.67
C MET A 403 12.66 11.74 -11.29
N GLU A 404 11.46 12.30 -11.11
CA GLU A 404 11.06 13.13 -9.99
C GLU A 404 10.91 12.36 -8.67
N LEU A 405 10.28 11.17 -8.72
CA LEU A 405 9.97 10.35 -7.55
C LEU A 405 10.78 9.07 -7.47
N HIS A 406 11.05 8.41 -8.61
CA HIS A 406 11.68 7.10 -8.58
C HIS A 406 13.21 7.12 -8.59
N THR A 407 13.87 8.14 -9.17
CA THR A 407 15.33 8.09 -9.39
C THR A 407 16.12 9.32 -8.95
N VAL A 408 16.07 10.47 -9.61
CA VAL A 408 16.98 11.61 -9.34
C VAL A 408 16.44 12.59 -8.29
N GLY A 409 15.16 12.46 -7.94
CA GLY A 409 14.45 13.31 -6.98
C GLY A 409 14.04 14.65 -7.60
N VAL A 410 13.06 15.34 -7.02
CA VAL A 410 12.57 16.69 -7.45
C VAL A 410 13.71 17.69 -7.71
N ASN A 411 14.79 17.64 -6.92
CA ASN A 411 15.98 18.50 -7.06
C ASN A 411 17.12 17.84 -7.88
N GLY A 412 16.78 16.90 -8.76
CA GLY A 412 17.70 16.09 -9.56
C GLY A 412 18.44 16.87 -10.65
N GLY A 413 17.92 18.03 -11.05
CA GLY A 413 18.52 18.91 -12.07
C GLY A 413 18.09 18.62 -13.51
N TYR A 414 17.02 17.84 -13.71
CA TYR A 414 16.33 17.75 -15.00
C TYR A 414 15.50 19.00 -15.27
N THR A 415 15.19 19.24 -16.54
CA THR A 415 14.28 20.31 -16.99
C THR A 415 12.95 19.74 -17.48
N GLN A 416 11.96 20.60 -17.73
CA GLN A 416 10.73 20.20 -18.42
C GLN A 416 11.02 19.63 -19.82
N SER A 417 12.08 20.07 -20.51
CA SER A 417 12.49 19.48 -21.79
C SER A 417 13.00 18.05 -21.63
N ASP A 418 13.60 17.70 -20.49
CA ASP A 418 14.03 16.34 -20.19
C ASP A 418 12.85 15.44 -19.83
N VAL A 419 11.79 15.97 -19.23
CA VAL A 419 10.52 15.24 -19.03
C VAL A 419 9.94 14.89 -20.39
N THR A 420 9.71 15.88 -21.27
CA THR A 420 9.20 15.64 -22.63
C THR A 420 10.10 14.67 -23.41
N ALA A 421 11.42 14.79 -23.30
CA ALA A 421 12.36 13.91 -24.00
C ALA A 421 12.37 12.48 -23.45
N LEU A 422 12.28 12.27 -22.13
CA LEU A 422 12.18 10.92 -21.56
C LEU A 422 10.85 10.26 -21.89
N SER A 423 9.76 11.03 -21.87
CA SER A 423 8.45 10.57 -22.32
C SER A 423 8.48 10.13 -23.78
N ALA A 424 9.20 10.85 -24.65
CA ALA A 424 9.45 10.42 -26.03
C ALA A 424 10.28 9.13 -26.11
N ILE A 425 11.36 9.00 -25.33
CA ILE A 425 12.19 7.79 -25.23
C ILE A 425 11.38 6.56 -24.77
N LEU A 426 10.38 6.76 -23.90
CA LEU A 426 9.54 5.69 -23.33
C LEU A 426 8.26 5.41 -24.15
N THR A 427 8.01 6.13 -25.25
CA THR A 427 6.93 5.77 -26.18
C THR A 427 7.16 4.38 -26.79
N GLY A 428 6.06 3.70 -27.15
CA GLY A 428 6.10 2.31 -27.63
C GLY A 428 6.19 1.27 -26.52
N TRP A 429 6.68 1.60 -25.32
CA TRP A 429 6.61 0.73 -24.15
C TRP A 429 5.15 0.68 -23.65
N GLY A 430 4.54 -0.50 -23.64
CA GLY A 430 3.14 -0.66 -23.28
C GLY A 430 2.77 -2.10 -22.90
N VAL A 431 1.49 -2.41 -22.99
CA VAL A 431 0.92 -3.69 -22.54
C VAL A 431 0.10 -4.31 -23.67
N ASP A 432 0.25 -5.61 -23.90
CA ASP A 432 -0.61 -6.34 -24.86
C ASP A 432 -2.01 -6.50 -24.25
N ARG A 433 -3.02 -5.89 -24.88
CA ARG A 433 -4.44 -5.92 -24.45
C ARG A 433 -4.59 -5.80 -22.92
N PRO A 434 -4.31 -4.63 -22.30
CA PRO A 434 -4.24 -4.48 -20.84
C PRO A 434 -5.48 -5.01 -20.10
N ASN A 435 -6.68 -4.76 -20.64
CA ASN A 435 -7.96 -5.25 -20.09
C ASN A 435 -8.19 -6.78 -20.30
N GLN A 436 -7.17 -7.50 -20.75
CA GLN A 436 -7.12 -8.96 -20.91
C GLN A 436 -5.88 -9.57 -20.21
N GLY A 437 -5.13 -8.79 -19.44
CA GLY A 437 -4.08 -9.31 -18.55
C GLY A 437 -2.80 -9.72 -19.27
N GLY A 438 -2.57 -9.21 -20.48
CA GLY A 438 -1.38 -9.55 -21.26
C GLY A 438 -0.09 -8.89 -20.74
N PRO A 439 1.08 -9.34 -21.22
CA PRO A 439 2.39 -8.91 -20.75
C PRO A 439 2.79 -7.52 -21.27
N PHE A 440 3.93 -7.03 -20.79
CA PHE A 440 4.66 -5.93 -21.44
C PHE A 440 4.92 -6.22 -22.92
N LEU A 441 4.73 -5.20 -23.76
CA LEU A 441 5.17 -5.17 -25.16
C LEU A 441 5.97 -3.92 -25.45
N PHE A 442 6.75 -3.98 -26.53
CA PHE A 442 7.23 -2.80 -27.23
C PHE A 442 6.57 -2.76 -28.62
N ASP A 443 5.92 -1.67 -28.98
CA ASP A 443 5.40 -1.42 -30.32
C ASP A 443 6.22 -0.31 -31.01
N PRO A 444 7.13 -0.65 -31.94
CA PRO A 444 7.93 0.32 -32.66
C PRO A 444 7.08 1.33 -33.44
N LYS A 445 5.86 0.97 -33.88
CA LYS A 445 4.98 1.89 -34.62
C LYS A 445 4.52 3.05 -33.75
N ARG A 446 4.50 2.87 -32.43
CA ARG A 446 4.14 3.89 -31.44
C ARG A 446 5.33 4.64 -30.86
N HIS A 447 6.56 4.18 -31.11
CA HIS A 447 7.77 4.85 -30.66
C HIS A 447 8.05 6.10 -31.49
N GLU A 448 8.45 7.20 -30.84
CA GLU A 448 8.96 8.40 -31.50
C GLU A 448 10.29 8.07 -32.20
N PRO A 449 10.49 8.32 -33.50
CA PRO A 449 11.71 7.93 -34.19
C PRO A 449 12.84 8.99 -34.09
N GLY A 450 14.09 8.55 -34.17
CA GLY A 450 15.30 9.38 -34.24
C GLY A 450 16.03 9.56 -32.91
N PRO A 451 17.23 10.16 -32.90
CA PRO A 451 18.00 10.38 -31.67
C PRO A 451 17.40 11.47 -30.79
N LYS A 452 17.29 11.20 -29.48
CA LYS A 452 16.74 12.12 -28.48
C LYS A 452 17.90 12.74 -27.69
N THR A 453 17.88 14.07 -27.56
CA THR A 453 18.74 14.81 -26.62
C THR A 453 18.03 14.84 -25.27
N TRP A 454 18.66 14.30 -24.22
CA TRP A 454 18.06 14.15 -22.89
C TRP A 454 19.14 14.04 -21.81
N PHE A 455 18.97 14.78 -20.71
CA PHE A 455 19.75 14.70 -19.46
C PHE A 455 21.28 14.81 -19.65
N GLY A 456 21.71 15.64 -20.61
CA GLY A 456 23.13 15.82 -20.98
C GLY A 456 23.70 14.80 -21.96
N TYR A 457 22.87 13.88 -22.46
CA TYR A 457 23.22 12.84 -23.43
C TYR A 457 22.43 12.98 -24.73
N VAL A 458 22.95 12.36 -25.79
CA VAL A 458 22.17 12.00 -26.98
C VAL A 458 22.11 10.48 -27.02
N ILE A 459 20.89 9.94 -27.15
CA ILE A 459 20.67 8.49 -27.27
C ILE A 459 20.00 8.22 -28.62
N ASP A 460 20.57 7.32 -29.42
CA ASP A 460 20.02 6.93 -30.73
C ASP A 460 18.99 5.78 -30.64
N ASP A 461 18.36 5.43 -31.77
CA ASP A 461 17.35 4.37 -31.86
C ASP A 461 17.94 2.93 -31.73
N SER A 462 19.24 2.81 -31.46
CA SER A 462 19.92 1.56 -31.12
C SER A 462 20.37 1.52 -29.65
N GLY A 463 20.14 2.61 -28.89
CA GLY A 463 20.58 2.77 -27.50
C GLY A 463 22.05 3.18 -27.34
N ASN A 464 22.73 3.62 -28.40
CA ASN A 464 24.08 4.17 -28.28
C ASN A 464 24.02 5.54 -27.59
N VAL A 465 24.91 5.76 -26.62
CA VAL A 465 24.93 6.97 -25.78
C VAL A 465 26.16 7.82 -26.12
N ALA A 466 25.93 9.07 -26.50
CA ALA A 466 26.96 10.11 -26.59
C ALA A 466 26.69 11.24 -25.58
N LYS A 467 27.72 11.98 -25.16
CA LYS A 467 27.54 13.22 -24.38
C LYS A 467 27.24 14.40 -25.31
N VAL A 468 26.35 15.28 -24.87
CA VAL A 468 26.03 16.53 -25.59
C VAL A 468 27.25 17.47 -25.55
N SER A 469 27.82 17.79 -26.71
CA SER A 469 28.95 18.72 -26.84
C SER A 469 28.52 20.19 -26.96
N ALA A 470 27.32 20.43 -27.49
CA ALA A 470 26.61 21.71 -27.52
C ALA A 470 25.10 21.46 -27.68
N SER A 471 24.25 22.44 -27.38
CA SER A 471 22.78 22.35 -27.30
C SER A 471 22.14 21.48 -28.41
N GLY A 472 21.68 20.28 -28.04
CA GLY A 472 21.03 19.35 -28.96
C GLY A 472 19.53 19.57 -29.07
N THR A 473 19.03 19.72 -30.29
CA THR A 473 17.59 19.64 -30.61
C THR A 473 17.14 18.17 -30.61
N PHE A 474 15.83 17.90 -30.63
CA PHE A 474 15.31 16.60 -31.06
C PHE A 474 15.74 16.30 -32.50
N GLY A 475 16.44 15.18 -32.70
CA GLY A 475 16.81 14.72 -34.03
C GLY A 475 15.63 14.01 -34.68
N ARG A 476 14.80 14.74 -35.44
CA ARG A 476 13.63 14.19 -36.15
C ARG A 476 14.03 12.95 -36.97
N GLY A 477 13.47 11.80 -36.61
CA GLY A 477 13.76 10.53 -37.26
C GLY A 477 13.50 10.56 -38.77
N LYS A 478 14.55 10.35 -39.55
CA LYS A 478 14.44 10.02 -40.99
C LYS A 478 14.13 8.55 -41.23
N THR A 479 14.17 7.76 -40.17
CA THR A 479 13.95 6.31 -40.09
C THR A 479 12.62 6.00 -39.42
N VAL A 480 12.08 4.82 -39.68
CA VAL A 480 11.02 4.23 -38.86
C VAL A 480 11.67 3.49 -37.69
N ALA A 481 11.11 3.63 -36.49
CA ALA A 481 11.57 2.90 -35.31
C ALA A 481 11.37 1.38 -35.48
N SER A 482 12.23 0.59 -34.82
CA SER A 482 12.24 -0.87 -34.90
C SER A 482 12.26 -1.50 -33.50
N ASP A 483 12.20 -2.82 -33.38
CA ASP A 483 12.23 -3.50 -32.06
C ASP A 483 13.48 -3.13 -31.24
N ASP A 484 14.58 -2.83 -31.93
CA ASP A 484 15.83 -2.33 -31.34
C ASP A 484 15.69 -0.96 -30.66
N SER A 485 14.68 -0.15 -31.01
CA SER A 485 14.44 1.18 -30.43
C SER A 485 14.02 1.13 -28.95
N MET A 486 13.59 -0.04 -28.45
CA MET A 486 13.46 -0.27 -27.01
C MET A 486 14.79 -0.03 -26.26
N LYS A 487 15.95 -0.26 -26.90
CA LYS A 487 17.28 -0.06 -26.30
C LYS A 487 17.52 1.38 -25.85
N GLN A 488 16.85 2.36 -26.46
CA GLN A 488 16.94 3.77 -26.09
C GLN A 488 16.40 4.01 -24.67
N GLY A 489 15.24 3.44 -24.33
CA GLY A 489 14.68 3.50 -22.97
C GLY A 489 15.50 2.71 -21.96
N ILE A 490 16.08 1.57 -22.37
CA ILE A 490 17.00 0.79 -21.52
C ILE A 490 18.25 1.63 -21.18
N ALA A 491 18.83 2.33 -22.17
CA ALA A 491 19.97 3.22 -21.97
C ALA A 491 19.63 4.41 -21.05
N ALA A 492 18.47 5.04 -21.21
CA ALA A 492 18.02 6.13 -20.34
C ALA A 492 17.84 5.69 -18.88
N LEU A 493 17.17 4.56 -18.64
CA LEU A 493 16.99 4.00 -17.29
C LEU A 493 18.33 3.62 -16.64
N ASN A 494 19.30 3.12 -17.41
CA ASN A 494 20.65 2.86 -16.93
C ASN A 494 21.38 4.17 -16.53
N ILE A 495 21.22 5.26 -17.30
CA ILE A 495 21.79 6.57 -16.99
C ILE A 495 21.19 7.14 -15.69
N LEU A 496 19.87 6.97 -15.46
CA LEU A 496 19.24 7.34 -14.19
C LEU A 496 19.79 6.50 -13.04
N ALA A 497 19.78 5.17 -13.15
CA ALA A 497 20.24 4.28 -12.08
C ALA A 497 21.71 4.51 -11.69
N SER A 498 22.59 4.82 -12.64
CA SER A 498 24.01 5.12 -12.37
C SER A 498 24.27 6.60 -12.01
N SER A 499 23.24 7.44 -11.88
CA SER A 499 23.38 8.86 -11.54
C SER A 499 23.82 9.06 -10.08
N PRO A 500 24.81 9.92 -9.79
CA PRO A 500 25.13 10.34 -8.42
C PRO A 500 23.96 11.00 -7.67
N LYS A 501 23.00 11.60 -8.40
CA LYS A 501 21.77 12.13 -7.81
C LYS A 501 20.89 11.00 -7.28
N THR A 502 20.75 9.92 -8.05
CA THR A 502 20.01 8.72 -7.66
C THR A 502 20.69 7.96 -6.54
N ALA A 503 22.03 7.85 -6.58
CA ALA A 503 22.80 7.30 -5.47
C ALA A 503 22.51 8.02 -4.14
N HIS A 504 22.48 9.35 -4.14
CA HIS A 504 22.17 10.16 -2.95
C HIS A 504 20.68 10.09 -2.57
N PHE A 505 19.76 10.13 -3.55
CA PHE A 505 18.31 10.12 -3.28
C PHE A 505 17.83 8.77 -2.71
N ILE A 506 18.25 7.65 -3.29
CA ILE A 506 17.94 6.31 -2.76
C ILE A 506 18.61 6.09 -1.40
N SER A 507 19.82 6.60 -1.19
CA SER A 507 20.50 6.56 0.11
C SER A 507 19.78 7.40 1.18
N LEU A 508 19.20 8.54 0.80
CA LEU A 508 18.38 9.37 1.69
C LEU A 508 17.13 8.62 2.13
N LEU A 509 16.41 7.97 1.22
CA LEU A 509 15.20 7.21 1.53
C LEU A 509 15.48 5.98 2.41
N LEU A 510 16.56 5.25 2.13
CA LEU A 510 17.00 4.12 2.97
C LEU A 510 17.39 4.60 4.38
N ALA A 511 18.18 5.67 4.50
CA ALA A 511 18.51 6.26 5.79
C ALA A 511 17.26 6.80 6.54
N GLN A 512 16.29 7.34 5.78
CA GLN A 512 15.03 7.84 6.34
C GLN A 512 14.14 6.73 6.90
N HIS A 513 14.08 5.57 6.24
CA HIS A 513 13.34 4.40 6.71
C HIS A 513 14.04 3.72 7.90
N PHE A 514 15.33 3.41 7.78
CA PHE A 514 16.05 2.57 8.75
C PHE A 514 16.68 3.32 9.94
N VAL A 515 16.90 4.64 9.88
CA VAL A 515 17.67 5.38 10.91
C VAL A 515 16.91 6.55 11.54
N ALA A 516 16.39 7.50 10.78
CA ALA A 516 15.72 8.69 11.32
C ALA A 516 14.92 9.43 10.24
N ASP A 517 13.80 10.05 10.60
CA ASP A 517 12.99 10.86 9.67
C ASP A 517 13.79 11.97 8.98
N THR A 518 14.75 12.56 9.70
CA THR A 518 15.77 13.47 9.17
C THR A 518 17.15 12.85 9.40
N PRO A 519 17.67 12.02 8.46
CA PRO A 519 18.94 11.33 8.64
C PRO A 519 20.14 12.26 8.44
N PRO A 520 21.30 12.02 9.10
CA PRO A 520 22.50 12.83 8.91
C PRO A 520 23.02 12.81 7.46
N PRO A 521 23.38 13.97 6.87
CA PRO A 521 23.98 14.02 5.53
C PRO A 521 25.22 13.12 5.40
N ALA A 522 26.07 13.06 6.44
CA ALA A 522 27.26 12.21 6.46
C ALA A 522 26.97 10.70 6.36
N LEU A 523 25.77 10.24 6.75
CA LEU A 523 25.32 8.87 6.50
C LEU A 523 24.86 8.71 5.05
N VAL A 524 24.09 9.67 4.54
CA VAL A 524 23.56 9.65 3.16
C VAL A 524 24.70 9.69 2.14
N ASP A 525 25.72 10.54 2.32
CA ASP A 525 26.92 10.60 1.47
C ASP A 525 27.72 9.29 1.49
N ARG A 526 27.83 8.65 2.66
CA ARG A 526 28.52 7.38 2.86
C ARG A 526 27.83 6.24 2.10
N LEU A 527 26.51 6.15 2.24
CA LEU A 527 25.67 5.19 1.51
C LEU A 527 25.67 5.47 -0.01
N ALA A 528 25.65 6.74 -0.43
CA ALA A 528 25.70 7.12 -1.84
C ALA A 528 27.03 6.74 -2.49
N LYS A 529 28.14 6.87 -1.75
CA LYS A 529 29.45 6.38 -2.18
C LYS A 529 29.46 4.86 -2.32
N VAL A 530 28.90 4.12 -1.36
CA VAL A 530 28.78 2.65 -1.45
C VAL A 530 27.94 2.25 -2.66
N TYR A 531 26.77 2.87 -2.86
CA TYR A 531 25.91 2.68 -4.03
C TYR A 531 26.68 2.85 -5.34
N LEU A 532 27.43 3.94 -5.52
CA LEU A 532 28.20 4.17 -6.75
C LEU A 532 29.31 3.13 -6.94
N SER A 533 29.98 2.72 -5.85
CA SER A 533 31.05 1.71 -5.92
C SER A 533 30.55 0.27 -6.13
N SER A 534 29.32 -0.04 -5.70
CA SER A 534 28.67 -1.35 -5.87
C SER A 534 27.75 -1.42 -7.09
N ASN A 535 27.66 -0.34 -7.87
CA ASN A 535 26.68 -0.15 -8.95
C ASN A 535 25.23 -0.40 -8.48
N GLY A 536 24.89 0.01 -7.25
CA GLY A 536 23.53 -0.07 -6.71
C GLY A 536 23.13 -1.43 -6.11
N ASP A 537 24.08 -2.27 -5.68
CA ASP A 537 23.76 -3.48 -4.90
C ASP A 537 23.15 -3.12 -3.53
N ILE A 538 21.90 -3.53 -3.31
CA ILE A 538 21.11 -3.18 -2.13
C ILE A 538 21.70 -3.83 -0.87
N LYS A 539 22.24 -5.06 -0.99
CA LYS A 539 22.86 -5.75 0.15
C LYS A 539 24.07 -4.98 0.69
N SER A 540 24.89 -4.40 -0.19
CA SER A 540 26.03 -3.56 0.19
C SER A 540 25.61 -2.28 0.93
N LEU A 541 24.56 -1.57 0.46
CA LEU A 541 24.04 -0.40 1.19
C LEU A 541 23.55 -0.80 2.59
N LEU A 542 22.80 -1.90 2.71
CA LEU A 542 22.27 -2.36 3.99
C LEU A 542 23.38 -2.82 4.97
N ARG A 543 24.49 -3.38 4.47
CA ARG A 543 25.68 -3.69 5.29
C ARG A 543 26.36 -2.41 5.81
N GLU A 544 26.56 -1.40 4.95
CA GLU A 544 27.13 -0.12 5.37
C GLU A 544 26.22 0.61 6.37
N LEU A 545 24.90 0.56 6.17
CA LEU A 545 23.92 1.16 7.08
C LEU A 545 23.99 0.53 8.48
N ILE A 546 24.01 -0.81 8.57
CA ILE A 546 24.16 -1.52 9.87
C ILE A 546 25.57 -1.35 10.47
N ALA A 547 26.60 -1.08 9.67
CA ALA A 547 27.95 -0.77 10.17
C ALA A 547 28.11 0.69 10.61
N SER A 548 27.18 1.58 10.25
CA SER A 548 27.31 3.02 10.49
C SER A 548 27.30 3.40 11.98
N PRO A 549 28.17 4.33 12.44
CA PRO A 549 28.10 4.90 13.79
C PRO A 549 26.71 5.44 14.14
N GLU A 550 26.02 6.00 13.15
CA GLU A 550 24.67 6.55 13.25
C GLU A 550 23.67 5.46 13.69
N PHE A 551 23.56 4.35 12.96
CA PHE A 551 22.66 3.23 13.32
C PHE A 551 23.04 2.52 14.63
N ASN A 552 24.31 2.58 15.04
CA ASN A 552 24.79 1.97 16.28
C ASN A 552 24.89 2.96 17.45
N SER A 553 24.06 4.02 17.48
CA SER A 553 24.11 5.06 18.52
C SER A 553 22.77 5.32 19.22
N ARG A 554 22.85 5.70 20.50
CA ARG A 554 21.66 6.04 21.32
C ARG A 554 20.86 7.24 20.82
N GLN A 555 21.40 8.07 19.93
CA GLN A 555 20.66 9.18 19.32
C GLN A 555 19.60 8.70 18.32
N TYR A 556 19.84 7.57 17.65
CA TYR A 556 18.97 7.03 16.61
C TYR A 556 18.35 5.68 17.04
N PHE A 557 18.26 5.46 18.35
CA PHE A 557 17.66 4.27 18.97
C PHE A 557 16.21 4.56 19.37
N HIS A 558 15.28 3.73 18.91
CA HIS A 558 13.83 3.85 19.15
C HIS A 558 13.20 5.22 18.78
N ASN A 559 13.84 6.00 17.91
CA ASN A 559 13.43 7.35 17.49
C ASN A 559 12.35 7.39 16.39
N LYS A 560 12.10 6.28 15.69
CA LYS A 560 11.12 6.15 14.60
C LYS A 560 9.76 5.68 15.13
N VAL A 561 8.67 6.36 14.75
CA VAL A 561 7.30 5.86 14.94
C VAL A 561 6.94 4.86 13.84
N LYS A 562 6.29 3.76 14.24
CA LYS A 562 5.84 2.69 13.32
C LYS A 562 4.62 3.14 12.49
N THR A 563 4.57 2.82 11.20
CA THR A 563 3.37 2.97 10.34
C THR A 563 2.24 2.05 10.84
N PRO A 564 0.97 2.22 10.38
CA PRO A 564 -0.11 1.30 10.75
C PRO A 564 0.16 -0.18 10.43
N VAL A 565 0.79 -0.50 9.28
CA VAL A 565 1.19 -1.88 8.96
C VAL A 565 2.25 -2.37 9.94
N GLU A 566 3.34 -1.61 10.11
CA GLU A 566 4.44 -1.96 11.02
C GLU A 566 3.95 -2.14 12.46
N PHE A 567 3.03 -1.29 12.92
CA PHE A 567 2.43 -1.35 14.25
C PHE A 567 1.59 -2.63 14.45
N VAL A 568 0.67 -2.93 13.53
CA VAL A 568 -0.19 -4.13 13.63
C VAL A 568 0.64 -5.41 13.51
N ALA A 569 1.58 -5.47 12.57
CA ALA A 569 2.49 -6.61 12.43
C ALA A 569 3.37 -6.78 13.68
N SER A 570 3.93 -5.69 14.22
CA SER A 570 4.77 -5.71 15.42
C SER A 570 4.01 -6.09 16.68
N ALA A 571 2.73 -5.72 16.82
CA ALA A 571 1.89 -6.18 17.93
C ALA A 571 1.64 -7.69 17.88
N PHE A 572 1.39 -8.27 16.70
CA PHE A 572 1.24 -9.72 16.56
C PHE A 572 2.56 -10.48 16.80
N ARG A 573 3.68 -9.96 16.29
CA ARG A 573 5.01 -10.55 16.51
C ARG A 573 5.46 -10.48 17.97
N SER A 574 5.38 -9.30 18.61
CA SER A 574 5.83 -9.11 20.00
C SER A 574 4.97 -9.85 21.04
N THR A 575 3.72 -10.17 20.70
CA THR A 575 2.83 -11.00 21.53
C THR A 575 2.91 -12.50 21.20
N ALA A 576 3.62 -12.92 20.15
CA ALA A 576 3.56 -14.27 19.57
C ALA A 576 2.12 -14.80 19.37
N THR A 577 1.20 -13.89 19.03
CA THR A 577 -0.18 -14.21 18.68
C THR A 577 -0.24 -14.68 17.23
N GLU A 578 -0.93 -15.78 16.94
CA GLU A 578 -1.15 -16.19 15.55
C GLU A 578 -2.26 -15.35 14.90
N PRO A 579 -2.03 -14.75 13.71
CA PRO A 579 -3.04 -14.02 12.95
C PRO A 579 -4.03 -15.00 12.31
N GLN A 580 -5.04 -15.44 13.07
CA GLN A 580 -6.09 -16.35 12.58
C GLN A 580 -7.06 -15.65 11.64
N ASN A 581 -7.33 -14.36 11.85
CA ASN A 581 -8.18 -13.55 10.99
C ASN A 581 -7.38 -12.37 10.37
N PRO A 582 -6.59 -12.61 9.31
CA PRO A 582 -5.82 -11.54 8.65
C PRO A 582 -6.73 -10.50 7.98
N GLY A 583 -7.95 -10.85 7.58
CA GLY A 583 -8.93 -9.88 7.08
C GLY A 583 -9.30 -8.81 8.12
N ALA A 584 -9.35 -9.16 9.40
CA ALA A 584 -9.51 -8.20 10.48
C ALA A 584 -8.30 -7.26 10.60
N LEU A 585 -7.07 -7.77 10.47
CA LEU A 585 -5.84 -6.96 10.50
C LEU A 585 -5.84 -5.94 9.35
N VAL A 586 -6.11 -6.36 8.12
CA VAL A 586 -6.20 -5.48 6.93
C VAL A 586 -7.24 -4.37 7.14
N ASN A 587 -8.42 -4.70 7.70
CA ASN A 587 -9.44 -3.70 8.01
C ASN A 587 -8.98 -2.71 9.10
N THR A 588 -8.29 -3.17 10.15
CA THR A 588 -7.72 -2.28 11.19
C THR A 588 -6.68 -1.32 10.62
N ILE A 589 -5.76 -1.81 9.79
CA ILE A 589 -4.72 -1.00 9.13
C ILE A 589 -5.37 0.06 8.22
N LYS A 590 -6.45 -0.30 7.52
CA LYS A 590 -7.28 0.62 6.74
C LYS A 590 -7.97 1.68 7.61
N THR A 591 -8.54 1.32 8.76
CA THR A 591 -9.14 2.29 9.71
C THR A 591 -8.11 3.28 10.23
N MET A 592 -6.88 2.82 10.51
CA MET A 592 -5.73 3.66 10.88
C MET A 592 -5.16 4.52 9.74
N GLY A 593 -5.82 4.58 8.58
CA GLY A 593 -5.50 5.49 7.47
C GLY A 593 -4.54 4.97 6.41
N MET A 594 -4.14 3.68 6.46
CA MET A 594 -3.19 3.09 5.50
C MET A 594 -3.81 1.90 4.73
N PRO A 595 -4.81 2.11 3.85
CA PRO A 595 -5.44 1.04 3.10
C PRO A 595 -4.46 0.40 2.09
N MET A 596 -3.83 -0.71 2.47
CA MET A 596 -2.82 -1.45 1.69
C MET A 596 -3.17 -1.54 0.18
N TYR A 597 -2.24 -1.17 -0.70
CA TYR A 597 -2.38 -1.06 -2.18
C TYR A 597 -3.34 0.03 -2.71
N TYR A 598 -3.96 0.84 -1.85
CA TYR A 598 -4.82 1.98 -2.23
C TYR A 598 -4.16 3.34 -1.94
N ALA A 599 -2.82 3.43 -2.01
CA ALA A 599 -2.13 4.71 -2.09
C ALA A 599 -2.39 5.34 -3.47
N LEU A 600 -3.22 6.38 -3.51
CA LEU A 600 -3.56 7.10 -4.74
C LEU A 600 -2.38 7.80 -5.43
N PRO A 601 -1.50 8.56 -4.73
CA PRO A 601 -0.39 9.27 -5.38
C PRO A 601 0.82 8.35 -5.63
N PRO A 602 1.61 8.60 -6.70
CA PRO A 602 2.80 7.79 -7.01
C PRO A 602 3.92 7.88 -5.97
N THR A 603 3.83 8.87 -5.06
CA THR A 603 4.73 9.03 -3.91
C THR A 603 4.58 7.95 -2.83
N GLY A 604 3.57 7.07 -2.94
CA GLY A 604 3.24 6.10 -1.91
C GLY A 604 2.78 6.75 -0.58
N TYR A 605 2.92 5.99 0.51
CA TYR A 605 2.71 6.44 1.88
C TYR A 605 3.94 7.11 2.49
N TYR A 606 3.71 7.99 3.47
CA TYR A 606 4.75 8.73 4.18
C TYR A 606 5.62 7.82 5.05
N LEU A 607 6.94 7.93 4.89
CA LEU A 607 7.94 7.23 5.71
C LEU A 607 8.22 7.92 7.07
N THR A 608 7.67 9.12 7.30
CA THR A 608 7.91 9.96 8.47
C THR A 608 6.74 9.95 9.47
N ALA A 609 7.04 10.22 10.74
CA ALA A 609 6.14 10.10 11.87
C ALA A 609 5.00 11.13 11.86
N GLU A 610 5.20 12.32 11.30
CA GLU A 610 4.23 13.45 11.30
C GLU A 610 2.82 13.03 10.83
N GLN A 611 2.73 12.26 9.74
CA GLN A 611 1.46 11.75 9.21
C GLN A 611 0.76 10.77 10.19
N TRP A 612 1.54 10.03 10.97
CA TRP A 612 1.09 8.91 11.80
C TRP A 612 0.89 9.26 13.28
N MET A 613 1.39 10.41 13.73
CA MET A 613 1.31 10.92 15.11
C MET A 613 0.12 11.88 15.34
N ASN A 614 -1.07 11.54 14.81
CA ASN A 614 -2.30 12.30 15.07
C ASN A 614 -3.17 11.62 16.14
N SER A 615 -3.94 12.41 16.92
CA SER A 615 -4.68 11.93 18.09
C SER A 615 -5.67 10.79 17.78
N SER A 616 -6.31 10.81 16.60
CA SER A 616 -7.16 9.72 16.11
C SER A 616 -6.37 8.42 15.91
N ALA A 617 -5.25 8.46 15.19
CA ALA A 617 -4.40 7.29 14.97
C ALA A 617 -3.85 6.71 16.28
N LEU A 618 -3.53 7.55 17.28
CA LEU A 618 -3.13 7.09 18.60
C LEU A 618 -4.27 6.35 19.32
N VAL A 619 -5.48 6.93 19.36
CA VAL A 619 -6.66 6.30 19.96
C VAL A 619 -6.98 4.96 19.28
N ASP A 620 -6.89 4.86 17.95
CA ASP A 620 -7.12 3.59 17.24
C ASP A 620 -6.05 2.54 17.55
N ARG A 621 -4.77 2.94 17.68
CA ARG A 621 -3.67 2.05 18.10
C ARG A 621 -3.88 1.52 19.52
N LEU A 622 -4.30 2.39 20.44
CA LEU A 622 -4.61 2.06 21.83
C LEU A 622 -5.82 1.13 21.95
N ASN A 623 -6.90 1.41 21.21
CA ASN A 623 -8.07 0.54 21.10
C ASN A 623 -7.72 -0.84 20.56
N PHE A 624 -6.92 -0.93 19.49
CA PHE A 624 -6.47 -2.20 18.93
C PHE A 624 -5.61 -2.99 19.91
N ALA A 625 -4.60 -2.36 20.54
CA ALA A 625 -3.72 -3.03 21.49
C ALA A 625 -4.50 -3.61 22.68
N TYR A 626 -5.45 -2.84 23.24
CA TYR A 626 -6.34 -3.31 24.30
C TYR A 626 -7.26 -4.45 23.83
N GLN A 627 -7.85 -4.38 22.63
CA GLN A 627 -8.68 -5.47 22.10
C GLN A 627 -7.87 -6.75 21.91
N LEU A 628 -6.63 -6.65 21.43
CA LEU A 628 -5.73 -7.79 21.21
C LEU A 628 -5.37 -8.47 22.53
N THR A 629 -4.82 -7.73 23.51
CA THR A 629 -4.36 -8.30 24.79
C THR A 629 -5.50 -8.80 25.69
N ASN A 630 -6.74 -8.39 25.45
CA ASN A 630 -7.92 -8.90 26.16
C ASN A 630 -8.63 -10.04 25.41
N GLY A 631 -8.09 -10.53 24.27
CA GLY A 631 -8.70 -11.58 23.46
C GLY A 631 -10.03 -11.18 22.79
N LYS A 632 -10.32 -9.87 22.73
CA LYS A 632 -11.55 -9.29 22.15
C LYS A 632 -11.39 -8.97 20.66
N PHE A 633 -10.16 -8.86 20.16
CA PHE A 633 -9.89 -8.57 18.75
C PHE A 633 -10.21 -9.78 17.86
N ALA A 634 -11.31 -9.71 17.10
CA ALA A 634 -11.66 -10.66 16.04
C ALA A 634 -11.56 -12.15 16.42
N ASN A 635 -11.97 -12.50 17.65
CA ASN A 635 -11.91 -13.85 18.24
C ASN A 635 -10.48 -14.45 18.35
N GLN A 636 -9.43 -13.64 18.25
CA GLN A 636 -8.05 -14.11 18.26
C GLN A 636 -7.56 -14.31 19.70
N LYS A 637 -7.03 -15.51 19.99
CA LYS A 637 -6.61 -15.91 21.33
C LYS A 637 -5.23 -15.37 21.67
N PHE A 638 -5.19 -14.37 22.55
CA PHE A 638 -3.97 -13.90 23.19
C PHE A 638 -3.60 -14.78 24.39
N ASP A 639 -2.34 -15.20 24.48
CA ASP A 639 -1.85 -16.17 25.48
C ASP A 639 -0.87 -15.49 26.45
N ALA A 640 -1.42 -14.75 27.42
CA ALA A 640 -0.63 -14.13 28.49
C ALA A 640 0.19 -15.15 29.31
N PRO A 641 -0.34 -16.34 29.70
CA PRO A 641 0.44 -17.37 30.39
C PRO A 641 1.69 -17.82 29.61
N LYS A 642 1.60 -17.99 28.28
CA LYS A 642 2.76 -18.31 27.43
C LYS A 642 3.82 -17.21 27.45
N LEU A 643 3.43 -15.93 27.38
CA LEU A 643 4.38 -14.80 27.45
C LEU A 643 5.05 -14.65 28.83
N LEU A 644 4.30 -14.92 29.91
CA LEU A 644 4.83 -15.03 31.28
C LEU A 644 5.82 -16.20 31.39
N ALA A 645 5.46 -17.38 30.88
CA ALA A 645 6.31 -18.58 30.90
C ALA A 645 7.58 -18.46 30.04
N MET A 646 7.53 -17.65 28.96
CA MET A 646 8.70 -17.29 28.16
C MET A 646 9.59 -16.20 28.82
N GLY A 647 9.27 -15.77 30.05
CA GLY A 647 10.11 -14.89 30.88
C GLY A 647 10.06 -13.39 30.54
N LEU A 648 9.17 -12.97 29.63
CA LEU A 648 9.16 -11.62 29.05
C LEU A 648 8.22 -10.65 29.78
N LEU A 649 7.34 -11.18 30.62
CA LEU A 649 6.59 -10.45 31.62
C LEU A 649 7.17 -10.78 33.00
N THR A 650 8.25 -10.10 33.36
CA THR A 650 8.76 -10.09 34.75
C THR A 650 7.72 -9.45 35.66
N PRO A 651 7.10 -10.18 36.62
CA PRO A 651 6.14 -9.56 37.53
C PRO A 651 6.87 -8.53 38.39
N THR A 652 6.39 -7.29 38.36
CA THR A 652 7.03 -6.16 39.04
C THR A 652 6.90 -6.32 40.56
N ARG A 653 7.88 -7.00 41.18
CA ARG A 653 7.86 -7.35 42.61
C ARG A 653 8.12 -6.11 43.45
N ALA A 654 7.03 -5.45 43.87
CA ALA A 654 7.06 -4.27 44.73
C ALA A 654 8.01 -4.45 45.92
N GLY A 655 8.86 -3.44 46.16
CA GLY A 655 10.01 -3.55 47.06
C GLY A 655 9.61 -3.67 48.52
N SER A 656 9.90 -4.83 49.13
CA SER A 656 9.90 -4.97 50.59
C SER A 656 11.23 -4.48 51.16
N PHE A 657 11.22 -3.28 51.75
CA PHE A 657 12.35 -2.78 52.52
C PHE A 657 12.38 -3.43 53.91
N ALA A 658 13.18 -4.48 54.07
CA ALA A 658 13.60 -5.00 55.37
C ALA A 658 15.11 -5.28 55.33
N GLY A 659 15.87 -4.62 56.21
CA GLY A 659 17.34 -4.68 56.19
C GLY A 659 17.90 -5.98 56.79
N GLY A 660 18.94 -6.54 56.17
CA GLY A 660 19.63 -7.72 56.69
C GLY A 660 20.73 -8.23 55.77
N ALA A 661 21.99 -7.92 56.11
CA ALA A 661 23.19 -8.54 55.58
C ALA A 661 23.96 -9.22 56.74
N PRO A 662 24.99 -10.06 56.53
CA PRO A 662 25.52 -10.61 55.26
C PRO A 662 25.72 -12.16 55.30
N LYS A 663 26.22 -12.78 54.20
CA LYS A 663 27.54 -13.50 54.11
C LYS A 663 27.66 -14.57 53.00
N THR A 664 28.54 -14.27 52.03
CA THR A 664 29.63 -15.10 51.45
C THR A 664 29.44 -16.57 50.99
N ALA A 665 30.00 -16.80 49.78
CA ALA A 665 30.71 -17.99 49.27
C ALA A 665 29.92 -19.14 48.58
N GLY A 666 30.45 -19.59 47.43
CA GLY A 666 29.99 -20.74 46.65
C GLY A 666 30.46 -20.69 45.17
N THR A 667 31.28 -21.64 44.72
CA THR A 667 31.80 -21.76 43.33
C THR A 667 30.83 -22.52 42.41
N PRO A 668 30.96 -22.44 41.07
CA PRO A 668 29.94 -22.93 40.12
C PRO A 668 30.13 -24.39 39.66
N ALA A 669 29.02 -25.02 39.26
CA ALA A 669 28.95 -26.25 38.45
C ALA A 669 28.01 -25.96 37.27
N GLN A 670 28.53 -25.92 36.03
CA GLN A 670 28.69 -27.04 35.09
C GLN A 670 27.37 -27.46 34.41
N ALA A 671 27.40 -27.45 33.07
CA ALA A 671 26.27 -27.86 32.23
C ALA A 671 26.24 -29.38 32.03
N ALA A 672 25.02 -29.92 31.86
CA ALA A 672 24.80 -31.26 31.36
C ALA A 672 23.70 -31.20 30.27
N HIS A 673 24.03 -31.69 29.07
CA HIS A 673 23.01 -31.96 28.05
C HIS A 673 22.24 -33.23 28.43
N GLY A 674 20.93 -33.25 28.18
CA GLY A 674 20.08 -34.43 28.36
C GLY A 674 18.85 -34.33 27.45
N ASP A 675 18.53 -35.42 26.76
CA ASP A 675 17.54 -35.42 25.67
C ASP A 675 16.10 -35.22 26.16
N ALA A 676 15.40 -34.25 25.58
CA ALA A 676 14.00 -33.98 25.84
C ALA A 676 13.07 -34.99 25.15
N ARG A 677 12.93 -36.20 25.73
CA ARG A 677 11.80 -37.09 25.41
C ARG A 677 10.53 -36.61 26.11
N PHE A 678 9.48 -36.33 25.34
CA PHE A 678 8.15 -36.06 25.88
C PHE A 678 7.61 -37.30 26.61
N VAL A 679 7.36 -37.18 27.91
CA VAL A 679 6.56 -38.12 28.70
C VAL A 679 5.51 -37.30 29.45
N GLY A 680 4.24 -37.57 29.19
CA GLY A 680 3.14 -36.89 29.89
C GLY A 680 2.95 -37.47 31.29
N VAL A 681 2.86 -36.60 32.30
CA VAL A 681 2.48 -36.96 33.67
C VAL A 681 1.41 -35.99 34.15
N SER A 682 0.21 -36.50 34.42
CA SER A 682 -0.84 -35.76 35.12
C SER A 682 -0.50 -35.71 36.61
N ALA A 683 -0.17 -34.53 37.13
CA ALA A 683 0.07 -34.31 38.55
C ALA A 683 -0.66 -33.05 39.03
N SER A 684 -1.66 -33.22 39.89
CA SER A 684 -2.44 -32.14 40.48
C SER A 684 -1.66 -31.46 41.60
N VAL A 685 -0.90 -30.41 41.28
CA VAL A 685 -0.27 -29.53 42.28
C VAL A 685 -1.15 -28.31 42.48
N GLN A 686 -1.71 -28.15 43.69
CA GLN A 686 -2.34 -26.89 44.10
C GLN A 686 -1.25 -25.86 44.38
N THR A 687 -0.89 -25.07 43.37
CA THR A 687 -0.13 -23.83 43.59
C THR A 687 -1.01 -22.82 44.34
N PRO A 688 -0.48 -22.09 45.34
CA PRO A 688 -1.21 -20.98 45.94
C PRO A 688 -1.46 -19.90 44.88
N ALA A 689 -2.62 -19.25 44.96
CA ALA A 689 -3.05 -18.25 43.98
C ALA A 689 -2.20 -16.97 44.06
N VAL A 690 -1.04 -16.98 43.40
CA VAL A 690 -0.29 -15.76 43.07
C VAL A 690 -1.13 -14.96 42.07
N ALA A 691 -1.61 -13.79 42.48
CA ALA A 691 -2.28 -12.86 41.58
C ALA A 691 -1.29 -12.43 40.48
N GLY A 692 -1.50 -12.91 39.26
CA GLY A 692 -0.70 -12.50 38.09
C GLY A 692 -1.01 -11.06 37.67
N PRO A 693 -0.09 -10.39 36.96
CA PRO A 693 -0.29 -9.01 36.51
C PRO A 693 -1.47 -8.92 35.54
N ALA A 694 -2.54 -8.24 35.97
CA ALA A 694 -3.86 -8.32 35.35
C ALA A 694 -4.03 -7.31 34.21
N GLY A 695 -3.60 -7.68 32.99
CA GLY A 695 -3.95 -7.01 31.73
C GLY A 695 -3.27 -5.66 31.47
N VAL A 696 -3.29 -4.73 32.43
CA VAL A 696 -2.74 -3.36 32.30
C VAL A 696 -1.24 -3.38 32.02
N GLU A 697 -0.43 -4.09 32.81
CA GLU A 697 1.03 -4.16 32.62
C GLU A 697 1.39 -4.78 31.24
N ILE A 698 0.52 -5.65 30.71
CA ILE A 698 0.66 -6.26 29.38
C ILE A 698 0.32 -5.24 28.27
N VAL A 699 -0.79 -4.52 28.42
CA VAL A 699 -1.16 -3.41 27.52
C VAL A 699 -0.03 -2.39 27.48
N LEU A 700 0.52 -2.00 28.64
CA LEU A 700 1.65 -1.08 28.73
C LEU A 700 2.88 -1.61 27.98
N ARG A 701 3.38 -2.83 28.26
CA ARG A 701 4.56 -3.36 27.54
C ARG A 701 4.34 -3.50 26.04
N VAL A 702 3.12 -3.83 25.59
CA VAL A 702 2.78 -3.83 24.16
C VAL A 702 2.87 -2.41 23.59
N LEU A 703 2.28 -1.39 24.25
CA LEU A 703 2.33 0.01 23.79
C LEU A 703 3.75 0.59 23.82
N GLU A 704 4.53 0.29 24.86
CA GLU A 704 5.95 0.60 24.98
C GLU A 704 6.72 0.04 23.77
N GLY A 705 6.63 -1.25 23.47
CA GLY A 705 7.37 -1.87 22.36
C GLY A 705 6.84 -1.56 20.95
N THR A 706 5.55 -1.22 20.80
CA THR A 706 4.90 -1.07 19.48
C THR A 706 4.58 0.37 19.09
N MET A 707 4.25 1.27 20.02
CA MET A 707 4.06 2.70 19.73
C MET A 707 5.34 3.50 20.02
N ILE A 708 5.94 3.28 21.18
CA ILE A 708 7.07 4.08 21.68
C ILE A 708 8.43 3.46 21.25
N GLY A 709 8.45 2.16 20.94
CA GLY A 709 9.66 1.36 20.76
C GLY A 709 10.51 1.21 22.03
N ALA A 710 10.17 1.86 23.13
CA ALA A 710 10.97 1.94 24.35
C ALA A 710 10.06 1.92 25.60
N PRO A 711 10.57 1.48 26.76
CA PRO A 711 9.85 1.63 28.03
C PRO A 711 9.59 3.11 28.35
N VAL A 712 8.45 3.43 28.96
CA VAL A 712 8.31 4.73 29.63
C VAL A 712 9.07 4.70 30.95
N SER A 713 9.42 5.86 31.51
CA SER A 713 10.21 5.86 32.74
C SER A 713 9.45 5.22 33.90
N ALA A 714 10.19 4.69 34.88
CA ALA A 714 9.61 4.17 36.12
C ALA A 714 8.74 5.20 36.86
N LYS A 715 9.00 6.50 36.65
CA LYS A 715 8.17 7.60 37.19
C LYS A 715 6.83 7.72 36.44
N THR A 716 6.83 7.59 35.11
CA THR A 716 5.61 7.57 34.29
C THR A 716 4.78 6.33 34.58
N ASN A 717 5.38 5.14 34.67
CA ASN A 717 4.67 3.91 35.07
C ASN A 717 4.09 4.04 36.50
N GLN A 718 4.83 4.54 37.49
CA GLN A 718 4.29 4.83 38.84
C GLN A 718 3.13 5.83 38.87
N LEU A 719 3.05 6.76 37.91
CA LEU A 719 1.91 7.68 37.77
C LEU A 719 0.71 7.00 37.13
N ILE A 720 0.93 6.08 36.18
CA ILE A 720 -0.10 5.25 35.55
C ILE A 720 -0.71 4.30 36.59
N ASP A 721 0.11 3.50 37.27
CA ASP A 721 -0.31 2.59 38.34
C ASP A 721 -1.16 3.33 39.38
N LYS A 722 -0.65 4.46 39.89
CA LYS A 722 -1.31 5.28 40.91
C LYS A 722 -2.65 5.88 40.46
N GLN A 723 -2.82 6.26 39.19
CA GLN A 723 -4.12 6.75 38.72
C GLN A 723 -5.10 5.61 38.42
N ILE A 724 -4.61 4.42 38.07
CA ILE A 724 -5.46 3.23 37.90
C ILE A 724 -5.96 2.73 39.26
N ASP A 725 -5.11 2.71 40.29
CA ASP A 725 -5.50 2.48 41.70
C ASP A 725 -6.49 3.53 42.25
N GLN A 726 -6.61 4.69 41.58
CA GLN A 726 -7.54 5.77 41.93
C GLN A 726 -8.83 5.76 41.10
N GLN A 727 -9.02 4.80 40.18
CA GLN A 727 -10.30 4.67 39.48
C GLN A 727 -11.41 4.20 40.43
N PRO A 728 -12.66 4.68 40.25
CA PRO A 728 -13.79 4.15 41.01
C PRO A 728 -13.99 2.66 40.67
N ALA A 729 -14.41 1.86 41.64
CA ALA A 729 -14.58 0.40 41.48
C ALA A 729 -15.59 -0.04 40.39
N ASN A 730 -16.35 0.91 39.83
CA ASN A 730 -17.31 0.72 38.74
C ASN A 730 -16.80 1.26 37.39
N ALA A 731 -15.54 1.69 37.29
CA ALA A 731 -14.94 2.17 36.04
C ALA A 731 -15.03 1.09 34.97
N ASN A 732 -15.53 1.45 33.79
CA ASN A 732 -15.65 0.51 32.69
C ASN A 732 -14.33 0.42 31.90
N SER A 733 -14.16 -0.62 31.09
CA SER A 733 -12.91 -0.85 30.35
C SER A 733 -12.47 0.32 29.47
N THR A 734 -13.41 1.14 29.00
CA THR A 734 -13.16 2.35 28.19
C THR A 734 -12.63 3.49 29.06
N ASP A 735 -13.04 3.59 30.33
CA ASP A 735 -12.56 4.62 31.25
C ASP A 735 -11.08 4.37 31.59
N THR A 736 -10.71 3.11 31.88
CA THR A 736 -9.31 2.70 32.07
C THR A 736 -8.49 2.89 30.80
N LEU A 737 -9.06 2.61 29.62
CA LEU A 737 -8.43 2.87 28.32
C LEU A 737 -8.16 4.35 28.09
N ASN A 738 -9.15 5.22 28.34
CA ASN A 738 -9.04 6.66 28.19
C ASN A 738 -8.02 7.25 29.17
N LEU A 739 -7.95 6.71 30.40
CA LEU A 739 -6.97 7.08 31.40
C LEU A 739 -5.54 6.70 30.98
N LEU A 740 -5.32 5.43 30.59
CA LEU A 740 -4.06 4.96 30.01
C LEU A 740 -3.63 5.79 28.80
N THR A 741 -4.57 6.08 27.91
CA THR A 741 -4.39 6.91 26.71
C THR A 741 -3.91 8.32 27.08
N ALA A 742 -4.61 9.00 27.99
CA ALA A 742 -4.26 10.35 28.44
C ALA A 742 -2.90 10.39 29.15
N LEU A 743 -2.57 9.38 29.95
CA LEU A 743 -1.31 9.33 30.70
C LEU A 743 -0.11 8.96 29.83
N VAL A 744 -0.27 8.06 28.86
CA VAL A 744 0.78 7.74 27.88
C VAL A 744 1.01 8.91 26.91
N MET A 745 -0.04 9.57 26.42
CA MET A 745 0.13 10.77 25.58
C MET A 745 0.65 11.99 26.36
N GLY A 746 0.33 12.09 27.66
CA GLY A 746 0.85 13.12 28.56
C GLY A 746 2.25 12.82 29.13
N ALA A 747 2.83 11.66 28.82
CA ALA A 747 4.16 11.27 29.29
C ALA A 747 5.24 12.17 28.66
N PRO A 748 6.22 12.69 29.42
CA PRO A 748 7.36 13.41 28.85
C PRO A 748 8.12 12.59 27.81
N GLU A 749 8.21 11.28 27.98
CA GLU A 749 8.86 10.35 27.04
C GLU A 749 8.11 10.21 25.70
N PHE A 750 6.84 10.59 25.66
CA PHE A 750 6.01 10.67 24.46
C PHE A 750 5.98 12.08 23.86
N GLN A 751 5.91 13.12 24.71
CA GLN A 751 5.93 14.54 24.33
C GLN A 751 7.29 15.03 23.80
N LEU A 752 8.38 14.26 23.99
CA LEU A 752 9.73 14.53 23.48
C LEU A 752 10.00 13.90 22.09
N ARG A 753 8.95 13.45 21.39
CA ARG A 753 9.00 12.75 20.09
C ARG A 753 8.07 13.41 19.09
#